data_AF-A5W3N8-F1
#
_entry.id   AF-A5W3N8-F1
#
_cell.length_a   1.000
_cell.length_b   1.000
_cell.length_c   1.000
_cell.angle_alpha   90.00
_cell.angle_beta   90.00
_cell.angle_gamma   90.00
#
_symmetry.space_group_name_H-M   'P 1'
#
loop_
_entity.id
_entity.type
_entity.pdbx_description
1 polymer ?
#
loop_
_entity_poly.entity_id
_entity_poly.type
_entity_poly.pdbx_seq_one_letter_code
_entity_poly.pdbx_strand_id
1 'polypeptide(L)'
;MPDGNRLQFKYDEFSRLLEETDPLGRKTTYEYHHLTTLVTQVSYPDGSTWRARYDDKGNLLAEFDALGQMTEYLNSDDGLPHTIIDATYKSKYLWWNTLAQVERYQDCSGKSTYYRYDERQHLVAVTDALNQTTTLERKPDGEVLRISHPDGTTETFTYNVYGQVLSHTDGKGQTTRLMRTARGLPSSRQDAKGQRVRYEYDKAIRLTALVNENNATYSFGYDASDRLSEEVRVDNLTRRFSYNVGGHLTRLDEIGYGDNAERPERHTLFERDAIGRLVAKINRDASQTFAYDDGDRLLSIERQPSGIGKQLGITEEKLEYAYDLLGRLTKEITSAGTLGYEYDPLSNLTTLTLPDGRKVNHLYYGSGHLHQLNLDGQVISDMERDDLHREVYRTQGKLTSCFGYDAMGRKAWQFASTLPADKLSQVHNTGINTSLLVEHAYNPIHRRYQYDPAGELVRTRDKLRGEIKYEYEANGQLRSRDTGSLIGSEEFRYDPAANRLDFNARQFDKVKDNRIKQWRDQEYRYDPWGNLIEKRSGHCKLQHFIYDCENRLVRAETLVNGKLDSQGEYRYDSLGRRIAKQAEMNGEVEQKRFLWQGLRMLREETPGHSILYLYEPGSYAPLARVDQVEGEEQKVYYFHTDQIGTPLELTDSRGEIVWQATYRSWGSVEQLLVSEVEQNIRFQGQYFDYESGLHYNTFRCYDPEVGRFATQDPIGLTGGIHLYQYALNPSAYVDPLGLSFGSGKGTHNAIATLYDSSGNVKATGIWQSGNMTPDEAALGFPKSTLATHTEARITRELSPQAVPGDRLVIEGEYPPCNSCKGKMNAFKGSTGADVEYRWASGDGTTTEVWNAKSKRTQKISGSGCG
;
A
#
# COMPACT_ATOMS: atom_id res chain seq x y z
N MET A 1 30.61 10.18 -15.87
CA MET A 1 29.16 10.46 -15.94
C MET A 1 28.95 11.96 -16.22
N PRO A 2 27.75 12.41 -16.63
CA PRO A 2 27.47 13.76 -17.17
C PRO A 2 27.77 14.97 -16.25
N ASP A 3 28.14 14.72 -15.00
CA ASP A 3 28.45 15.66 -13.91
C ASP A 3 29.89 15.54 -13.39
N GLY A 4 30.74 14.76 -14.07
CA GLY A 4 32.11 14.48 -13.62
C GLY A 4 32.21 13.31 -12.63
N ASN A 5 31.09 12.68 -12.26
CA ASN A 5 31.07 11.49 -11.41
C ASN A 5 31.74 10.30 -12.11
N ARG A 6 32.36 9.43 -11.30
CA ARG A 6 33.17 8.30 -11.78
C ARG A 6 32.70 7.01 -11.11
N LEU A 7 32.53 5.97 -11.91
CA LEU A 7 32.44 4.58 -11.46
C LEU A 7 33.78 3.91 -11.76
N GLN A 8 34.28 3.09 -10.85
CA GLN A 8 35.48 2.27 -11.07
C GLN A 8 35.15 0.80 -10.85
N PHE A 9 35.61 -0.05 -11.77
CA PHE A 9 35.41 -1.49 -11.69
C PHE A 9 36.78 -2.17 -11.75
N LYS A 10 36.99 -3.15 -10.87
CA LYS A 10 38.18 -4.01 -10.86
C LYS A 10 37.75 -5.42 -11.19
N TYR A 11 38.44 -6.06 -12.13
CA TYR A 11 38.16 -7.44 -12.53
C TYR A 11 39.36 -8.34 -12.24
N ASP A 12 39.11 -9.64 -12.09
CA ASP A 12 40.16 -10.66 -12.10
C ASP A 12 40.55 -11.09 -13.53
N GLU A 13 41.46 -12.05 -13.64
CA GLU A 13 41.92 -12.59 -14.93
C GLU A 13 40.84 -13.34 -15.73
N PHE A 14 39.69 -13.65 -15.10
CA PHE A 14 38.54 -14.31 -15.72
C PHE A 14 37.42 -13.31 -16.05
N SER A 15 37.69 -12.01 -15.98
CA SER A 15 36.71 -10.93 -16.18
C SER A 15 35.55 -10.96 -15.19
N ARG A 16 35.76 -11.52 -13.99
CA ARG A 16 34.79 -11.47 -12.89
C ARG A 16 35.04 -10.20 -12.07
N LEU A 17 33.96 -9.54 -11.64
CA LEU A 17 34.02 -8.26 -10.93
C LEU A 17 34.50 -8.47 -9.49
N LEU A 18 35.66 -7.94 -9.11
CA LEU A 18 36.19 -8.04 -7.74
C LEU A 18 35.79 -6.86 -6.86
N GLU A 19 35.68 -5.67 -7.44
CA GLU A 19 35.39 -4.43 -6.73
C GLU A 19 34.65 -3.46 -7.65
N GLU A 20 33.57 -2.88 -7.14
CA GLU A 20 32.89 -1.71 -7.70
C GLU A 20 33.08 -0.53 -6.75
N THR A 21 33.52 0.61 -7.27
CA THR A 21 33.59 1.88 -6.54
C THR A 21 32.61 2.88 -7.12
N ASP A 22 31.71 3.38 -6.29
CA ASP A 22 30.67 4.33 -6.69
C ASP A 22 31.20 5.79 -6.76
N PRO A 23 30.38 6.77 -7.21
CA PRO A 23 30.77 8.18 -7.28
C PRO A 23 31.13 8.84 -5.95
N LEU A 24 30.68 8.28 -4.82
CA LEU A 24 31.02 8.73 -3.48
C LEU A 24 32.35 8.10 -2.99
N GLY A 25 32.95 7.21 -3.77
CA GLY A 25 34.16 6.48 -3.40
C GLY A 25 33.89 5.26 -2.52
N ARG A 26 32.63 4.89 -2.32
CA ARG A 26 32.21 3.70 -1.56
C ARG A 26 32.47 2.45 -2.37
N LYS A 27 32.80 1.34 -1.70
CA LYS A 27 33.25 0.10 -2.35
C LYS A 27 32.36 -1.09 -2.03
N THR A 28 31.95 -1.80 -3.06
CA THR A 28 31.37 -3.15 -2.96
C THR A 28 32.39 -4.15 -3.49
N THR A 29 32.65 -5.22 -2.74
CA THR A 29 33.64 -6.25 -3.11
C THR A 29 33.01 -7.62 -3.23
N TYR A 30 33.58 -8.45 -4.11
CA TYR A 30 33.03 -9.77 -4.44
C TYR A 30 34.11 -10.84 -4.35
N GLU A 31 33.74 -11.99 -3.79
CA GLU A 31 34.53 -13.23 -3.83
C GLU A 31 33.75 -14.32 -4.56
N TYR A 32 34.47 -15.26 -5.18
CA TYR A 32 33.89 -16.25 -6.06
C TYR A 32 34.25 -17.69 -5.69
N HIS A 33 33.34 -18.61 -5.98
CA HIS A 33 33.52 -20.04 -5.81
C HIS A 33 34.46 -20.60 -6.88
N HIS A 34 35.68 -20.94 -6.48
CA HIS A 34 36.72 -21.48 -7.37
C HIS A 34 36.89 -20.66 -8.65
N LEU A 35 36.86 -21.30 -9.82
CA LEU A 35 36.93 -20.68 -11.15
C LEU A 35 35.55 -20.44 -11.77
N THR A 36 34.49 -20.38 -10.95
CA THR A 36 33.11 -20.16 -11.42
C THR A 36 32.69 -18.69 -11.29
N THR A 37 31.53 -18.32 -11.81
CA THR A 37 30.92 -17.00 -11.60
C THR A 37 30.01 -16.94 -10.37
N LEU A 38 29.95 -18.02 -9.57
CA LEU A 38 29.12 -18.07 -8.37
C LEU A 38 29.79 -17.26 -7.27
N VAL A 39 29.06 -16.33 -6.67
CA VAL A 39 29.59 -15.40 -5.66
C VAL A 39 29.51 -16.06 -4.28
N THR A 40 30.64 -16.16 -3.57
CA THR A 40 30.71 -16.70 -2.20
C THR A 40 30.61 -15.62 -1.13
N GLN A 41 30.94 -14.38 -1.47
CA GLN A 41 30.82 -13.24 -0.55
C GLN A 41 30.59 -11.95 -1.32
N VAL A 42 29.70 -11.11 -0.79
CA VAL A 42 29.56 -9.69 -1.15
C VAL A 42 29.77 -8.87 0.11
N SER A 43 30.74 -7.95 0.10
CA SER A 43 30.92 -7.00 1.20
C SER A 43 30.54 -5.60 0.74
N TYR A 44 29.60 -4.98 1.43
CA TYR A 44 29.01 -3.69 1.08
C TYR A 44 29.71 -2.53 1.81
N PRO A 45 29.53 -1.28 1.33
CA PRO A 45 30.15 -0.10 1.95
C PRO A 45 29.77 0.14 3.42
N ASP A 46 28.57 -0.25 3.84
CA ASP A 46 28.07 -0.10 5.21
C ASP A 46 28.64 -1.14 6.18
N GLY A 47 29.57 -1.99 5.72
CA GLY A 47 30.19 -3.07 6.49
C GLY A 47 29.36 -4.35 6.53
N SER A 48 28.14 -4.36 5.97
CA SER A 48 27.35 -5.58 5.84
C SER A 48 28.01 -6.56 4.88
N THR A 49 27.86 -7.86 5.13
CA THR A 49 28.47 -8.91 4.30
C THR A 49 27.51 -10.07 4.11
N TRP A 50 27.15 -10.36 2.87
CA TRP A 50 26.42 -11.58 2.51
C TRP A 50 27.41 -12.68 2.09
N ARG A 51 27.13 -13.94 2.44
CA ARG A 51 27.97 -15.09 2.05
C ARG A 51 27.13 -16.25 1.55
N ALA A 52 27.71 -17.07 0.68
CA ALA A 52 27.13 -18.33 0.23
C ALA A 52 28.14 -19.46 0.18
N ARG A 53 27.64 -20.69 0.33
CA ARG A 53 28.38 -21.94 0.16
C ARG A 53 27.76 -22.76 -0.96
N TYR A 54 28.60 -23.32 -1.82
CA TYR A 54 28.20 -24.20 -2.90
C TYR A 54 28.86 -25.56 -2.78
N ASP A 55 28.29 -26.58 -3.41
CA ASP A 55 28.98 -27.85 -3.65
C ASP A 55 29.87 -27.78 -4.91
N ASP A 56 30.62 -28.85 -5.17
CA ASP A 56 31.49 -28.98 -6.36
C ASP A 56 30.73 -28.89 -7.69
N LYS A 57 29.40 -29.15 -7.68
CA LYS A 57 28.52 -29.03 -8.85
C LYS A 57 27.96 -27.61 -9.02
N GLY A 58 28.20 -26.71 -8.06
CA GLY A 58 27.69 -25.34 -8.05
C GLY A 58 26.27 -25.20 -7.49
N ASN A 59 25.74 -26.21 -6.80
CA ASN A 59 24.45 -26.12 -6.12
C ASN A 59 24.63 -25.34 -4.81
N LEU A 60 23.69 -24.44 -4.52
CA LEU A 60 23.69 -23.66 -3.29
C LEU A 60 23.41 -24.57 -2.09
N LEU A 61 24.28 -24.57 -1.09
CA LEU A 61 24.15 -25.36 0.14
C LEU A 61 23.68 -24.50 1.31
N ALA A 62 24.19 -23.27 1.41
CA ALA A 62 23.78 -22.34 2.45
C ALA A 62 24.06 -20.89 2.05
N GLU A 63 23.25 -19.99 2.59
CA GLU A 63 23.46 -18.54 2.55
C GLU A 63 23.57 -18.01 3.98
N PHE A 64 24.37 -16.96 4.17
CA PHE A 64 24.52 -16.25 5.42
C PHE A 64 24.26 -14.78 5.18
N ASP A 65 23.37 -14.22 5.99
CA ASP A 65 23.11 -12.79 5.98
C ASP A 65 24.21 -11.98 6.68
N ALA A 66 24.02 -10.66 6.75
CA ALA A 66 24.97 -9.73 7.37
C ALA A 66 25.09 -9.88 8.90
N LEU A 67 24.12 -10.50 9.57
CA LEU A 67 24.19 -10.85 10.99
C LEU A 67 24.73 -12.28 11.21
N GLY A 68 25.07 -13.00 10.14
CA GLY A 68 25.58 -14.37 10.19
C GLY A 68 24.49 -15.43 10.37
N GLN A 69 23.22 -15.07 10.20
CA GLN A 69 22.10 -16.00 10.24
C GLN A 69 22.10 -16.85 8.97
N MET A 70 21.77 -18.13 9.10
CA MET A 70 21.98 -19.12 8.04
C MET A 70 20.66 -19.63 7.48
N THR A 71 20.55 -19.67 6.15
CA THR A 71 19.55 -20.46 5.43
C THR A 71 20.23 -21.61 4.72
N GLU A 72 19.78 -22.84 4.93
CA GLU A 72 20.35 -24.07 4.39
C GLU A 72 19.46 -24.70 3.32
N TYR A 73 20.08 -25.28 2.29
CA TYR A 73 19.41 -25.85 1.12
C TYR A 73 19.85 -27.31 0.95
N LEU A 74 18.88 -28.22 1.05
CA LEU A 74 19.09 -29.63 0.76
C LEU A 74 18.62 -29.89 -0.67
N ASN A 75 19.58 -30.22 -1.54
CA ASN A 75 19.36 -30.41 -2.96
C ASN A 75 19.27 -31.90 -3.31
N SER A 76 18.41 -32.21 -4.27
CA SER A 76 18.37 -33.50 -4.96
C SER A 76 19.57 -33.64 -5.91
N ASP A 77 19.79 -34.86 -6.44
CA ASP A 77 20.91 -35.15 -7.36
C ASP A 77 20.93 -34.28 -8.63
N ASP A 78 19.78 -33.75 -9.03
CA ASP A 78 19.57 -32.84 -10.16
C ASP A 78 19.85 -31.35 -9.84
N GLY A 79 20.24 -31.05 -8.59
CA GLY A 79 20.57 -29.70 -8.13
C GLY A 79 19.37 -28.83 -7.75
N LEU A 80 18.17 -29.42 -7.64
CA LEU A 80 16.97 -28.71 -7.20
C LEU A 80 16.79 -28.83 -5.68
N PRO A 81 16.50 -27.73 -4.95
CA PRO A 81 16.29 -27.79 -3.50
C PRO A 81 14.97 -28.49 -3.20
N HIS A 82 15.00 -29.58 -2.44
CA HIS A 82 13.80 -30.24 -1.93
C HIS A 82 13.43 -29.77 -0.52
N THR A 83 14.39 -29.25 0.24
CA THR A 83 14.18 -28.68 1.58
C THR A 83 14.97 -27.39 1.74
N ILE A 84 14.32 -26.38 2.30
CA ILE A 84 14.95 -25.11 2.70
C ILE A 84 14.76 -24.98 4.21
N ILE A 85 15.85 -24.79 4.94
CA ILE A 85 15.86 -24.63 6.40
C ILE A 85 16.26 -23.19 6.70
N ASP A 86 15.38 -22.44 7.36
CA ASP A 86 15.65 -21.05 7.71
C ASP A 86 16.49 -20.89 8.98
N ALA A 87 16.83 -19.64 9.33
CA ALA A 87 17.65 -19.29 10.48
C ALA A 87 17.04 -19.68 11.85
N THR A 88 15.77 -20.05 11.89
CA THR A 88 15.07 -20.56 13.09
C THR A 88 14.95 -22.09 13.10
N TYR A 89 15.65 -22.76 12.19
CA TYR A 89 15.63 -24.21 11.99
C TYR A 89 14.27 -24.76 11.56
N LYS A 90 13.41 -23.93 10.96
CA LYS A 90 12.14 -24.38 10.38
C LYS A 90 12.34 -24.73 8.92
N SER A 91 11.64 -25.77 8.47
CA SER A 91 11.83 -26.35 7.14
C SER A 91 10.64 -26.12 6.23
N LYS A 92 10.91 -25.73 4.98
CA LYS A 92 9.94 -25.69 3.87
C LYS A 92 10.32 -26.77 2.87
N TYR A 93 9.34 -27.35 2.21
CA TYR A 93 9.55 -28.48 1.28
C TYR A 93 9.03 -28.16 -0.11
N LEU A 94 9.79 -28.59 -1.13
CA LEU A 94 9.45 -28.43 -2.53
C LEU A 94 9.51 -29.77 -3.24
N TRP A 95 8.49 -30.05 -4.05
CA TRP A 95 8.47 -31.17 -4.98
C TRP A 95 8.47 -30.63 -6.39
N TRP A 96 9.28 -31.27 -7.24
CA TRP A 96 9.54 -30.84 -8.59
C TRP A 96 9.08 -31.91 -9.58
N ASN A 97 8.49 -31.48 -10.69
CA ASN A 97 8.33 -32.37 -11.83
C ASN A 97 9.65 -32.51 -12.60
N THR A 98 9.67 -33.39 -13.59
CA THR A 98 10.87 -33.66 -14.44
C THR A 98 11.35 -32.48 -15.27
N LEU A 99 10.58 -31.38 -15.31
CA LEU A 99 10.89 -30.14 -16.02
C LEU A 99 11.35 -29.02 -15.07
N ALA A 100 11.69 -29.36 -13.82
CA ALA A 100 12.09 -28.41 -12.78
C ALA A 100 11.02 -27.35 -12.47
N GLN A 101 9.75 -27.73 -12.55
CA GLN A 101 8.63 -26.91 -12.11
C GLN A 101 8.10 -27.43 -10.76
N VAL A 102 7.82 -26.53 -9.83
CA VAL A 102 7.26 -26.90 -8.52
C VAL A 102 5.85 -27.43 -8.72
N GLU A 103 5.60 -28.68 -8.32
CA GLU A 103 4.27 -29.32 -8.32
C GLU A 103 3.59 -29.29 -6.94
N ARG A 104 4.38 -29.18 -5.88
CA ARG A 104 3.91 -29.02 -4.51
C ARG A 104 4.88 -28.14 -3.72
N TYR A 105 4.32 -27.25 -2.93
CA TYR A 105 5.04 -26.50 -1.90
C TYR A 105 4.40 -26.80 -0.55
N GLN A 106 5.20 -27.05 0.47
CA GLN A 106 4.74 -27.17 1.85
C GLN A 106 5.51 -26.20 2.73
N ASP A 107 4.80 -25.35 3.46
CA ASP A 107 5.42 -24.44 4.43
C ASP A 107 5.85 -25.18 5.71
N CYS A 108 6.50 -24.45 6.62
CA CYS A 108 6.98 -24.99 7.89
C CYS A 108 5.87 -25.32 8.90
N SER A 109 4.62 -24.96 8.61
CA SER A 109 3.43 -25.34 9.37
C SER A 109 2.74 -26.58 8.78
N GLY A 110 3.33 -27.19 7.74
CA GLY A 110 2.84 -28.39 7.09
C GLY A 110 1.72 -28.15 6.07
N LYS A 111 1.37 -26.89 5.77
CA LYS A 111 0.29 -26.55 4.84
C LYS A 111 0.80 -26.63 3.41
N SER A 112 0.05 -27.32 2.56
CA SER A 112 0.49 -27.66 1.19
C SER A 112 -0.28 -26.88 0.14
N THR A 113 0.42 -26.36 -0.87
CA THR A 113 -0.15 -25.81 -2.11
C THR A 113 0.33 -26.64 -3.29
N TYR A 114 -0.57 -27.02 -4.18
CA TYR A 114 -0.30 -27.82 -5.36
C TYR A 114 -0.41 -27.00 -6.64
N TYR A 115 0.45 -27.29 -7.61
CA TYR A 115 0.53 -26.59 -8.89
C TYR A 115 0.43 -27.59 -10.02
N ARG A 116 -0.37 -27.28 -11.04
CA ARG A 116 -0.53 -28.11 -12.23
C ARG A 116 -0.16 -27.35 -13.48
N TYR A 117 0.57 -28.01 -14.37
CA TYR A 117 1.00 -27.45 -15.65
C TYR A 117 0.38 -28.25 -16.82
N ASP A 118 0.21 -27.58 -17.97
CA ASP A 118 -0.14 -28.25 -19.22
C ASP A 118 1.09 -28.81 -19.95
N GLU A 119 0.89 -29.51 -21.06
CA GLU A 119 1.96 -30.07 -21.90
C GLU A 119 2.89 -28.99 -22.49
N ARG A 120 2.46 -27.72 -22.49
CA ARG A 120 3.22 -26.55 -22.93
C ARG A 120 3.92 -25.83 -21.77
N GLN A 121 3.94 -26.45 -20.58
CA GLN A 121 4.61 -25.97 -19.38
C GLN A 121 3.97 -24.71 -18.77
N HIS A 122 2.74 -24.37 -19.12
CA HIS A 122 2.02 -23.26 -18.51
C HIS A 122 1.29 -23.71 -17.24
N LEU A 123 1.30 -22.85 -16.21
CA LEU A 123 0.50 -23.05 -15.00
C LEU A 123 -1.00 -22.97 -15.33
N VAL A 124 -1.75 -24.03 -15.04
CA VAL A 124 -3.18 -24.19 -15.37
C VAL A 124 -4.07 -24.47 -14.15
N ALA A 125 -3.50 -24.82 -13.00
CA ALA A 125 -4.24 -24.85 -11.74
C ALA A 125 -3.35 -24.61 -10.53
N VAL A 126 -3.92 -23.99 -9.50
CA VAL A 126 -3.36 -23.87 -8.15
C VAL A 126 -4.41 -24.37 -7.16
N THR A 127 -4.03 -25.33 -6.31
CA THR A 127 -4.89 -25.84 -5.23
C THR A 127 -4.23 -25.51 -3.90
N ASP A 128 -4.91 -24.74 -3.07
CA ASP A 128 -4.40 -24.29 -1.77
C ASP A 128 -4.56 -25.35 -0.66
N ALA A 129 -4.15 -25.02 0.56
CA ALA A 129 -4.19 -25.94 1.69
C ALA A 129 -5.61 -26.27 2.20
N LEU A 130 -6.62 -25.50 1.80
CA LEU A 130 -8.04 -25.81 2.04
C LEU A 130 -8.67 -26.60 0.90
N ASN A 131 -7.85 -27.09 -0.06
CA ASN A 131 -8.28 -27.77 -1.28
C ASN A 131 -9.13 -26.89 -2.20
N GLN A 132 -9.02 -25.57 -2.09
CA GLN A 132 -9.68 -24.64 -3.00
C GLN A 132 -8.84 -24.52 -4.26
N THR A 133 -9.46 -24.65 -5.43
CA THR A 133 -8.74 -24.70 -6.71
C THR A 133 -9.11 -23.54 -7.62
N THR A 134 -8.11 -22.76 -8.02
CA THR A 134 -8.21 -21.78 -9.11
C THR A 134 -7.63 -22.39 -10.38
N THR A 135 -8.37 -22.33 -11.49
CA THR A 135 -7.92 -22.87 -12.79
C THR A 135 -7.76 -21.76 -13.83
N LEU A 136 -6.81 -21.95 -14.73
CA LEU A 136 -6.43 -21.00 -15.77
C LEU A 136 -6.56 -21.67 -17.14
N GLU A 137 -7.45 -21.16 -17.97
CA GLU A 137 -7.54 -21.51 -19.38
C GLU A 137 -6.63 -20.59 -20.19
N ARG A 138 -5.80 -21.16 -21.07
CA ARG A 138 -4.77 -20.42 -21.78
C ARG A 138 -4.76 -20.70 -23.28
N LYS A 139 -4.29 -19.71 -24.04
CA LYS A 139 -3.86 -19.89 -25.43
C LYS A 139 -2.59 -20.75 -25.51
N PRO A 140 -2.28 -21.30 -26.71
CA PRO A 140 -1.00 -21.98 -26.94
C PRO A 140 0.23 -21.12 -26.63
N ASP A 141 0.15 -19.80 -26.77
CA ASP A 141 1.25 -18.85 -26.51
C ASP A 141 1.30 -18.37 -25.04
N GLY A 142 0.37 -18.86 -24.20
CA GLY A 142 0.40 -18.71 -22.75
C GLY A 142 -0.48 -17.61 -22.18
N GLU A 143 -1.14 -16.78 -22.99
CA GLU A 143 -2.09 -15.77 -22.50
C GLU A 143 -3.31 -16.41 -21.85
N VAL A 144 -3.79 -15.82 -20.75
CA VAL A 144 -4.95 -16.32 -19.98
C VAL A 144 -6.24 -15.90 -20.66
N LEU A 145 -7.06 -16.85 -21.10
CA LEU A 145 -8.39 -16.59 -21.66
C LEU A 145 -9.46 -16.52 -20.58
N ARG A 146 -9.35 -17.39 -19.57
CA ARG A 146 -10.31 -17.49 -18.48
C ARG A 146 -9.64 -17.89 -17.18
N ILE A 147 -10.10 -17.30 -16.09
CA ILE A 147 -9.80 -17.70 -14.71
C ILE A 147 -11.09 -18.25 -14.13
N SER A 148 -11.06 -19.45 -13.56
CA SER A 148 -12.19 -19.99 -12.80
C SER A 148 -11.81 -20.16 -11.35
N HIS A 149 -12.59 -19.53 -10.49
CA HIS A 149 -12.33 -19.40 -9.07
C HIS A 149 -13.02 -20.51 -8.26
N PRO A 150 -12.53 -20.81 -7.04
CA PRO A 150 -13.12 -21.79 -6.14
C PRO A 150 -14.61 -21.60 -5.81
N ASP A 151 -15.13 -20.37 -5.88
CA ASP A 151 -16.55 -20.06 -5.61
C ASP A 151 -17.44 -20.25 -6.86
N GLY A 152 -16.87 -20.68 -7.99
CA GLY A 152 -17.55 -20.87 -9.27
C GLY A 152 -17.62 -19.62 -10.14
N THR A 153 -17.16 -18.46 -9.67
CA THR A 153 -17.07 -17.26 -10.50
C THR A 153 -15.96 -17.38 -11.53
N THR A 154 -16.05 -16.62 -12.61
CA THR A 154 -15.06 -16.65 -13.69
C THR A 154 -14.75 -15.27 -14.23
N GLU A 155 -13.50 -15.03 -14.60
CA GLU A 155 -13.08 -13.85 -15.37
C GLU A 155 -12.62 -14.26 -16.75
N THR A 156 -12.81 -13.39 -17.74
CA THR A 156 -12.37 -13.65 -19.12
C THR A 156 -11.61 -12.47 -19.72
N PHE A 157 -10.71 -12.77 -20.66
CA PHE A 157 -9.84 -11.79 -21.31
C PHE A 157 -9.83 -11.99 -22.82
N THR A 158 -9.78 -10.88 -23.57
CA THR A 158 -9.55 -10.91 -25.02
C THR A 158 -8.27 -10.16 -25.38
N TYR A 159 -7.68 -10.51 -26.52
CA TYR A 159 -6.36 -10.01 -26.92
C TYR A 159 -6.34 -9.67 -28.41
N ASN A 160 -5.46 -8.75 -28.79
CA ASN A 160 -5.09 -8.55 -30.19
C ASN A 160 -4.11 -9.64 -30.66
N VAL A 161 -3.69 -9.55 -31.93
CA VAL A 161 -2.74 -10.49 -32.56
C VAL A 161 -1.33 -10.44 -31.96
N TYR A 162 -1.01 -9.43 -31.15
CA TYR A 162 0.29 -9.24 -30.50
C TYR A 162 0.27 -9.67 -29.02
N GLY A 163 -0.77 -10.36 -28.57
CA GLY A 163 -0.90 -10.81 -27.18
C GLY A 163 -1.21 -9.67 -26.18
N GLN A 164 -1.61 -8.49 -26.67
CA GLN A 164 -2.00 -7.38 -25.80
C GLN A 164 -3.50 -7.43 -25.52
N VAL A 165 -3.91 -7.26 -24.26
CA VAL A 165 -5.32 -7.36 -23.85
C VAL A 165 -6.15 -6.23 -24.49
N LEU A 166 -7.40 -6.54 -24.83
CA LEU A 166 -8.41 -5.64 -25.39
C LEU A 166 -9.66 -5.54 -24.52
N SER A 167 -10.04 -6.60 -23.81
CA SER A 167 -11.14 -6.57 -22.86
C SER A 167 -10.87 -7.51 -21.69
N HIS A 168 -11.50 -7.20 -20.57
CA HIS A 168 -11.65 -8.07 -19.41
C HIS A 168 -13.08 -7.96 -18.91
N THR A 169 -13.62 -9.12 -18.58
CA THR A 169 -14.98 -9.27 -18.08
C THR A 169 -14.89 -9.97 -16.73
N ASP A 170 -15.40 -9.31 -15.69
CA ASP A 170 -15.38 -9.82 -14.31
C ASP A 170 -16.43 -10.93 -14.07
N GLY A 171 -16.48 -11.45 -12.84
CA GLY A 171 -17.42 -12.50 -12.44
C GLY A 171 -18.90 -12.11 -12.53
N LYS A 172 -19.23 -10.81 -12.62
CA LYS A 172 -20.59 -10.28 -12.76
C LYS A 172 -20.93 -9.94 -14.22
N GLY A 173 -20.00 -10.16 -15.16
CA GLY A 173 -20.18 -9.86 -16.58
C GLY A 173 -19.89 -8.40 -16.94
N GLN A 174 -19.34 -7.60 -16.02
CA GLN A 174 -18.99 -6.21 -16.29
C GLN A 174 -17.74 -6.19 -17.16
N THR A 175 -17.84 -5.55 -18.33
CA THR A 175 -16.76 -5.53 -19.31
C THR A 175 -16.19 -4.14 -19.47
N THR A 176 -14.90 -4.02 -19.19
CA THR A 176 -14.13 -2.84 -19.53
C THR A 176 -13.33 -3.11 -20.82
N ARG A 177 -12.93 -2.08 -21.56
CA ARG A 177 -12.34 -2.22 -22.89
C ARG A 177 -11.15 -1.29 -23.07
N LEU A 178 -10.10 -1.82 -23.70
CA LEU A 178 -8.97 -1.05 -24.17
C LEU A 178 -9.00 -0.89 -25.69
N MET A 179 -8.82 0.34 -26.14
CA MET A 179 -8.40 0.68 -27.49
C MET A 179 -6.90 0.99 -27.49
N ARG A 180 -6.20 0.53 -28.53
CA ARG A 180 -4.76 0.78 -28.70
C ARG A 180 -4.48 1.49 -30.03
N THR A 181 -3.39 2.24 -30.06
CA THR A 181 -2.83 2.81 -31.29
C THR A 181 -2.20 1.73 -32.16
N ALA A 182 -1.85 2.06 -33.41
CA ALA A 182 -1.11 1.16 -34.29
C ALA A 182 0.28 0.76 -33.74
N ARG A 183 0.84 1.54 -32.80
CA ARG A 183 2.10 1.24 -32.09
C ARG A 183 1.87 0.46 -30.79
N GLY A 184 0.64 0.00 -30.53
CA GLY A 184 0.31 -0.79 -29.35
C GLY A 184 0.10 0.03 -28.07
N LEU A 185 0.28 1.35 -28.07
CA LEU A 185 0.01 2.18 -26.90
C LEU A 185 -1.50 2.26 -26.59
N PRO A 186 -1.91 2.28 -25.32
CA PRO A 186 -3.28 2.60 -24.91
C PRO A 186 -3.76 3.94 -25.49
N SER A 187 -4.89 3.97 -26.21
CA SER A 187 -5.47 5.22 -26.74
C SER A 187 -6.76 5.61 -26.05
N SER A 188 -7.57 4.64 -25.62
CA SER A 188 -8.75 4.90 -24.81
C SER A 188 -9.13 3.69 -23.97
N ARG A 189 -9.51 3.97 -22.73
CA ARG A 189 -10.03 3.02 -21.77
C ARG A 189 -11.52 3.29 -21.58
N GLN A 190 -12.36 2.28 -21.74
CA GLN A 190 -13.80 2.40 -21.52
C GLN A 190 -14.25 1.45 -20.40
N ASP A 191 -14.81 1.98 -19.33
CA ASP A 191 -15.35 1.16 -18.24
C ASP A 191 -16.66 0.45 -18.62
N ALA A 192 -17.18 -0.38 -17.72
CA ALA A 192 -18.43 -1.12 -17.94
C ALA A 192 -19.71 -0.24 -17.86
N LYS A 193 -19.61 1.00 -17.36
CA LYS A 193 -20.68 2.01 -17.46
C LYS A 193 -20.63 2.78 -18.79
N GLY A 194 -19.56 2.61 -19.56
CA GLY A 194 -19.31 3.26 -20.84
C GLY A 194 -18.53 4.58 -20.76
N GLN A 195 -18.08 4.97 -19.57
CA GLN A 195 -17.24 6.15 -19.33
C GLN A 195 -15.84 5.94 -19.92
N ARG A 196 -15.18 7.00 -20.38
CA ARG A 196 -13.94 6.89 -21.16
C ARG A 196 -12.83 7.79 -20.65
N VAL A 197 -11.65 7.20 -20.50
CA VAL A 197 -10.36 7.92 -20.39
C VAL A 197 -9.66 7.84 -21.75
N ARG A 198 -8.98 8.91 -22.17
CA ARG A 198 -8.20 8.95 -23.42
C ARG A 198 -6.77 9.37 -23.16
N TYR A 199 -5.86 8.78 -23.94
CA TYR A 199 -4.43 9.01 -23.86
C TYR A 199 -3.94 9.51 -25.21
N GLU A 200 -3.16 10.59 -25.20
CA GLU A 200 -2.60 11.19 -26.40
C GLU A 200 -1.08 11.22 -26.27
N TYR A 201 -0.37 10.92 -27.37
CA TYR A 201 1.08 10.80 -27.38
C TYR A 201 1.67 11.61 -28.52
N ASP A 202 2.90 12.09 -28.33
CA ASP A 202 3.68 12.68 -29.40
C ASP A 202 4.31 11.61 -30.32
N LYS A 203 5.10 12.08 -31.30
CA LYS A 203 5.81 11.20 -32.23
C LYS A 203 6.86 10.33 -31.53
N ALA A 204 7.39 10.79 -30.40
CA ALA A 204 8.36 10.10 -29.55
C ALA A 204 7.72 9.14 -28.53
N ILE A 205 6.41 8.87 -28.61
CA ILE A 205 5.70 7.90 -27.75
C ILE A 205 5.57 8.41 -26.29
N ARG A 206 5.78 9.71 -26.05
CA ARG A 206 5.60 10.32 -24.73
C ARG A 206 4.15 10.78 -24.56
N LEU A 207 3.55 10.54 -23.40
CA LEU A 207 2.15 10.92 -23.10
C LEU A 207 2.05 12.44 -23.02
N THR A 208 1.32 13.09 -23.92
CA THR A 208 1.15 14.55 -23.94
C THR A 208 -0.16 15.01 -23.33
N ALA A 209 -1.19 14.16 -23.34
CA ALA A 209 -2.45 14.46 -22.68
C ALA A 209 -3.13 13.22 -22.10
N LEU A 210 -3.75 13.41 -20.94
CA LEU A 210 -4.66 12.45 -20.31
C LEU A 210 -6.01 13.13 -20.13
N VAL A 211 -7.00 12.66 -20.87
CA VAL A 211 -8.35 13.21 -20.83
C VAL A 211 -9.24 12.30 -20.00
N ASN A 212 -9.77 12.84 -18.90
CA ASN A 212 -10.65 12.10 -18.01
C ASN A 212 -12.07 11.95 -18.57
N GLU A 213 -12.91 11.25 -17.83
CA GLU A 213 -14.29 10.90 -18.18
C GLU A 213 -15.21 12.13 -18.34
N ASN A 214 -14.86 13.26 -17.73
CA ASN A 214 -15.55 14.53 -17.89
C ASN A 214 -15.13 15.33 -19.13
N ASN A 215 -14.12 14.85 -19.87
CA ASN A 215 -13.38 15.57 -20.91
C ASN A 215 -12.45 16.69 -20.39
N ALA A 216 -12.12 16.69 -19.09
CA ALA A 216 -11.08 17.56 -18.56
C ALA A 216 -9.69 16.94 -18.85
N THR A 217 -8.69 17.77 -19.09
CA THR A 217 -7.41 17.34 -19.65
C THR A 217 -6.25 17.68 -18.71
N TYR A 218 -5.44 16.68 -18.39
CA TYR A 218 -4.06 16.88 -17.95
C TYR A 218 -3.17 17.00 -19.19
N SER A 219 -2.25 17.95 -19.21
CA SER A 219 -1.28 18.13 -20.30
C SER A 219 0.15 18.00 -19.80
N PHE A 220 1.03 17.41 -20.60
CA PHE A 220 2.42 17.15 -20.23
C PHE A 220 3.39 17.68 -21.29
N GLY A 221 4.40 18.40 -20.83
CA GLY A 221 5.53 18.88 -21.62
C GLY A 221 6.81 18.14 -21.23
N TYR A 222 7.71 17.96 -22.19
CA TYR A 222 8.98 17.26 -21.98
C TYR A 222 10.15 18.09 -22.49
N ASP A 223 11.28 17.98 -21.82
CA ASP A 223 12.54 18.58 -22.27
C ASP A 223 13.19 17.80 -23.41
N ALA A 224 14.36 18.27 -23.87
CA ALA A 224 15.12 17.64 -24.95
C ALA A 224 15.74 16.28 -24.57
N SER A 225 15.69 15.90 -23.29
CA SER A 225 16.16 14.61 -22.75
C SER A 225 15.00 13.68 -22.39
N ASP A 226 13.80 13.94 -22.94
CA ASP A 226 12.57 13.16 -22.71
C ASP A 226 12.08 13.13 -21.25
N ARG A 227 12.52 14.08 -20.41
CA ARG A 227 12.07 14.20 -19.02
C ARG A 227 10.86 15.13 -18.92
N LEU A 228 9.93 14.82 -18.03
CA LEU A 228 8.74 15.65 -17.79
C LEU A 228 9.17 17.05 -17.31
N SER A 229 8.95 18.08 -18.11
CA SER A 229 9.32 19.46 -17.78
C SER A 229 8.12 20.30 -17.32
N GLU A 230 6.91 19.93 -17.71
CA GLU A 230 5.67 20.64 -17.35
C GLU A 230 4.49 19.68 -17.20
N GLU A 231 3.66 19.90 -16.19
CA GLU A 231 2.35 19.27 -16.00
C GLU A 231 1.32 20.38 -15.80
N VAL A 232 0.25 20.38 -16.61
CA VAL A 232 -0.92 21.23 -16.41
C VAL A 232 -2.09 20.34 -16.00
N ARG A 233 -2.63 20.57 -14.80
CA ARG A 233 -3.75 19.79 -14.26
C ARG A 233 -5.09 20.28 -14.78
N VAL A 234 -6.14 19.50 -14.50
CA VAL A 234 -7.53 19.79 -14.93
C VAL A 234 -8.07 21.12 -14.41
N ASP A 235 -7.50 21.63 -13.32
CA ASP A 235 -7.84 22.91 -12.68
C ASP A 235 -6.93 24.07 -13.10
N ASN A 236 -6.05 23.84 -14.09
CA ASN A 236 -5.02 24.75 -14.58
C ASN A 236 -3.85 25.01 -13.61
N LEU A 237 -3.73 24.27 -12.50
CA LEU A 237 -2.50 24.28 -11.72
C LEU A 237 -1.36 23.76 -12.60
N THR A 238 -0.33 24.59 -12.78
CA THR A 238 0.82 24.28 -13.62
C THR A 238 2.02 23.97 -12.73
N ARG A 239 2.68 22.84 -12.98
CA ARG A 239 3.90 22.40 -12.31
C ARG A 239 5.03 22.33 -13.32
N ARG A 240 6.18 22.93 -13.01
CA ARG A 240 7.37 22.91 -13.86
C ARG A 240 8.54 22.29 -13.13
N PHE A 241 9.23 21.39 -13.83
CA PHE A 241 10.30 20.57 -13.26
C PHE A 241 11.63 20.94 -13.92
N SER A 242 12.63 21.24 -13.10
CA SER A 242 14.00 21.46 -13.56
C SER A 242 14.91 20.37 -13.03
N TYR A 243 15.86 19.94 -13.86
CA TYR A 243 16.77 18.84 -13.55
C TYR A 243 18.22 19.27 -13.71
N ASN A 244 19.13 18.64 -12.97
CA ASN A 244 20.55 18.74 -13.25
C ASN A 244 20.96 17.89 -14.48
N VAL A 245 22.23 17.95 -14.83
CA VAL A 245 22.83 17.17 -15.94
C VAL A 245 22.80 15.66 -15.68
N GLY A 246 22.78 15.22 -14.41
CA GLY A 246 22.67 13.83 -14.00
C GLY A 246 21.24 13.26 -14.08
N GLY A 247 20.24 14.06 -14.46
CA GLY A 247 18.85 13.59 -14.56
C GLY A 247 17.99 13.80 -13.32
N HIS A 248 18.53 14.39 -12.25
CA HIS A 248 17.83 14.49 -10.98
C HIS A 248 17.11 15.83 -10.82
N LEU A 249 15.90 15.80 -10.24
CA LEU A 249 15.07 16.99 -10.01
C LEU A 249 15.74 17.94 -9.01
N THR A 250 15.94 19.19 -9.39
CA THR A 250 16.57 20.25 -8.57
C THR A 250 15.62 21.39 -8.22
N ARG A 251 14.53 21.57 -8.97
CA ARG A 251 13.52 22.60 -8.70
C ARG A 251 12.14 22.20 -9.20
N LEU A 252 11.13 22.47 -8.39
CA LEU A 252 9.71 22.41 -8.73
C LEU A 252 9.11 23.81 -8.58
N ASP A 253 8.59 24.37 -9.66
CA ASP A 253 7.77 25.60 -9.63
C ASP A 253 6.29 25.23 -9.77
N GLU A 254 5.43 25.81 -8.94
CA GLU A 254 3.99 25.61 -8.98
C GLU A 254 3.29 26.96 -9.17
N ILE A 255 2.47 27.05 -10.21
CA ILE A 255 1.70 28.24 -10.59
C ILE A 255 0.22 27.89 -10.37
N GLY A 256 -0.37 28.50 -9.35
CA GLY A 256 -1.78 28.32 -9.02
C GLY A 256 -2.71 29.02 -10.00
N TYR A 257 -4.00 28.67 -9.94
CA TYR A 257 -5.04 29.31 -10.73
C TYR A 257 -6.29 29.59 -9.87
N GLY A 258 -6.51 30.86 -9.52
CA GLY A 258 -7.66 31.27 -8.73
C GLY A 258 -8.87 31.68 -9.58
N ASP A 259 -10.04 31.78 -8.94
CA ASP A 259 -11.31 32.12 -9.61
C ASP A 259 -11.28 33.52 -10.26
N ASN A 260 -10.45 34.44 -9.76
CA ASN A 260 -10.25 35.79 -10.31
C ASN A 260 -9.11 35.87 -11.34
N ALA A 261 -8.70 34.73 -11.92
CA ALA A 261 -7.57 34.60 -12.84
C ALA A 261 -6.19 35.01 -12.25
N GLU A 262 -6.08 35.03 -10.93
CA GLU A 262 -4.81 35.17 -10.22
C GLU A 262 -3.91 33.95 -10.44
N ARG A 263 -2.60 34.21 -10.55
CA ARG A 263 -1.57 33.20 -10.82
C ARG A 263 -0.44 33.27 -9.80
N PRO A 264 -0.69 32.94 -8.52
CA PRO A 264 0.36 32.94 -7.51
C PRO A 264 1.37 31.84 -7.81
N GLU A 265 2.65 32.12 -7.53
CA GLU A 265 3.75 31.19 -7.77
C GLU A 265 4.42 30.79 -6.45
N ARG A 266 4.83 29.53 -6.34
CA ARG A 266 5.71 29.05 -5.27
C ARG A 266 6.71 28.05 -5.86
N HIS A 267 7.83 27.86 -5.17
CA HIS A 267 8.86 26.93 -5.61
C HIS A 267 9.45 26.13 -4.46
N THR A 268 9.94 24.94 -4.79
CA THR A 268 10.74 24.08 -3.91
C THR A 268 12.05 23.75 -4.61
N LEU A 269 13.17 23.93 -3.92
CA LEU A 269 14.50 23.56 -4.37
C LEU A 269 14.93 22.24 -3.74
N PHE A 270 15.66 21.44 -4.52
CA PHE A 270 16.19 20.15 -4.10
C PHE A 270 17.69 20.10 -4.39
N GLU A 271 18.48 19.85 -3.35
CA GLU A 271 19.92 19.60 -3.47
C GLU A 271 20.16 18.10 -3.40
N ARG A 272 21.13 17.62 -4.19
CA ARG A 272 21.43 16.19 -4.31
C ARG A 272 22.92 15.92 -4.29
N ASP A 273 23.29 14.76 -3.79
CA ASP A 273 24.67 14.27 -3.84
C ASP A 273 25.02 13.67 -5.21
N ALA A 274 26.26 13.16 -5.33
CA ALA A 274 26.81 12.60 -6.56
C ALA A 274 26.11 11.33 -7.06
N ILE A 275 25.28 10.68 -6.25
CA ILE A 275 24.47 9.52 -6.66
C ILE A 275 22.98 9.84 -6.73
N GLY A 276 22.61 11.12 -6.56
CA GLY A 276 21.26 11.61 -6.74
C GLY A 276 20.38 11.56 -5.48
N ARG A 277 20.90 11.19 -4.32
CA ARG A 277 20.14 11.22 -3.05
C ARG A 277 19.82 12.66 -2.67
N LEU A 278 18.64 12.89 -2.10
CA LEU A 278 18.19 14.21 -1.67
C LEU A 278 18.94 14.62 -0.40
N VAL A 279 19.78 15.67 -0.44
CA VAL A 279 20.52 16.15 0.75
C VAL A 279 19.91 17.41 1.35
N ALA A 280 19.15 18.19 0.56
CA ALA A 280 18.36 19.29 1.09
C ALA A 280 17.07 19.52 0.30
N LYS A 281 16.01 19.93 1.00
CA LYS A 281 14.74 20.42 0.43
C LYS A 281 14.45 21.79 1.03
N ILE A 282 14.25 22.79 0.18
CA ILE A 282 14.08 24.19 0.60
C ILE A 282 12.82 24.74 -0.05
N ASN A 283 11.89 25.24 0.76
CA ASN A 283 10.70 25.94 0.30
C ASN A 283 10.54 27.26 1.08
N ARG A 284 9.40 27.93 0.88
CA ARG A 284 9.10 29.21 1.53
C ARG A 284 9.08 29.10 3.06
N ASP A 285 8.67 27.96 3.59
CA ASP A 285 8.35 27.79 5.00
C ASP A 285 9.51 27.19 5.80
N ALA A 286 10.35 26.36 5.19
CA ALA A 286 11.48 25.73 5.85
C ALA A 286 12.58 25.25 4.89
N SER A 287 13.75 25.00 5.46
CA SER A 287 14.81 24.17 4.89
C SER A 287 14.89 22.86 5.67
N GLN A 288 15.03 21.75 4.96
CA GLN A 288 15.24 20.41 5.51
C GLN A 288 16.55 19.86 4.95
N THR A 289 17.39 19.27 5.81
CA THR A 289 18.62 18.58 5.40
C THR A 289 18.52 17.11 5.75
N PHE A 290 19.10 16.25 4.90
CA PHE A 290 19.00 14.80 5.00
C PHE A 290 20.40 14.21 5.06
N ALA A 291 20.63 13.33 6.04
CA ALA A 291 21.87 12.58 6.17
C ALA A 291 21.60 11.09 5.90
N TYR A 292 22.58 10.40 5.32
CA TYR A 292 22.49 8.99 4.98
C TYR A 292 23.74 8.25 5.45
N ASP A 293 23.62 6.94 5.66
CA ASP A 293 24.77 6.08 5.85
C ASP A 293 25.36 5.60 4.51
N ASP A 294 26.39 4.76 4.62
CA ASP A 294 27.06 4.16 3.47
C ASP A 294 26.20 3.10 2.76
N GLY A 295 25.07 2.68 3.33
CA GLY A 295 24.08 1.77 2.74
C GLY A 295 22.88 2.48 2.11
N ASP A 296 22.97 3.81 1.90
CA ASP A 296 21.89 4.65 1.35
C ASP A 296 20.64 4.77 2.23
N ARG A 297 20.74 4.40 3.52
CA ARG A 297 19.64 4.52 4.49
C ARG A 297 19.63 5.88 5.14
N LEU A 298 18.45 6.44 5.37
CA LEU A 298 18.26 7.79 5.95
C LEU A 298 18.62 7.79 7.44
N LEU A 299 19.67 8.51 7.82
CA LEU A 299 20.09 8.65 9.23
C LEU A 299 19.37 9.77 9.96
N SER A 300 19.13 10.91 9.30
CA SER A 300 18.44 12.02 9.95
C SER A 300 17.78 12.98 8.98
N ILE A 301 16.73 13.65 9.47
CA ILE A 301 16.17 14.85 8.85
C ILE A 301 16.23 15.99 9.85
N GLU A 302 16.85 17.11 9.49
CA GLU A 302 16.88 18.32 10.31
C GLU A 302 16.15 19.46 9.61
N ARG A 303 15.17 20.06 10.28
CA ARG A 303 14.35 21.15 9.74
C ARG A 303 14.64 22.48 10.44
N GLN A 304 14.85 23.50 9.64
CA GLN A 304 15.00 24.90 10.04
C GLN A 304 13.89 25.75 9.39
N PRO A 305 12.89 26.24 10.16
CA PRO A 305 11.80 27.04 9.63
C PRO A 305 12.24 28.47 9.32
N SER A 306 11.69 29.03 8.24
CA SER A 306 11.82 30.44 7.89
C SER A 306 11.01 31.33 8.85
N GLY A 307 11.18 32.65 8.78
CA GLY A 307 10.34 33.57 9.56
C GLY A 307 8.84 33.43 9.25
N ILE A 308 8.50 33.11 8.00
CA ILE A 308 7.11 32.85 7.57
C ILE A 308 6.65 31.50 8.13
N GLY A 309 7.49 30.46 8.04
CA GLY A 309 7.17 29.16 8.64
C GLY A 309 6.91 29.25 10.15
N LYS A 310 7.70 30.04 10.88
CA LYS A 310 7.49 30.29 12.32
C LYS A 310 6.14 30.96 12.60
N GLN A 311 5.65 31.85 11.72
CA GLN A 311 4.32 32.46 11.86
C GLN A 311 3.17 31.47 11.60
N LEU A 312 3.38 30.47 10.75
CA LEU A 312 2.46 29.32 10.57
C LEU A 312 2.62 28.28 11.68
N GLY A 313 3.56 28.50 12.61
CA GLY A 313 3.89 27.64 13.75
C GLY A 313 4.67 26.38 13.38
N ILE A 314 5.38 26.39 12.26
CA ILE A 314 6.38 25.36 11.93
C ILE A 314 7.60 25.58 12.83
N THR A 315 8.04 24.51 13.49
CA THR A 315 9.14 24.54 14.45
C THR A 315 10.39 23.86 13.92
N GLU A 316 11.53 24.20 14.52
CA GLU A 316 12.78 23.45 14.38
C GLU A 316 12.55 22.00 14.87
N GLU A 317 13.22 21.07 14.21
CA GLU A 317 12.98 19.64 14.41
C GLU A 317 14.20 18.82 13.97
N LYS A 318 14.42 17.68 14.64
CA LYS A 318 15.34 16.65 14.21
C LYS A 318 14.69 15.26 14.37
N LEU A 319 14.72 14.49 13.29
CA LEU A 319 14.40 13.06 13.26
C LEU A 319 15.69 12.29 13.07
N GLU A 320 15.90 11.21 13.81
CA GLU A 320 17.05 10.33 13.64
C GLU A 320 16.62 8.86 13.60
N TYR A 321 17.36 8.08 12.83
CA TYR A 321 17.13 6.66 12.62
C TYR A 321 18.43 5.90 12.85
N ALA A 322 18.32 4.71 13.43
CA ALA A 322 19.43 3.78 13.55
C ALA A 322 19.04 2.46 12.90
N TYR A 323 20.01 1.80 12.27
CA TYR A 323 19.82 0.53 11.58
C TYR A 323 20.80 -0.52 12.11
N ASP A 324 20.45 -1.79 11.98
CA ASP A 324 21.42 -2.87 12.13
C ASP A 324 22.17 -3.14 10.81
N LEU A 325 23.10 -4.10 10.79
CA LEU A 325 23.86 -4.50 9.59
C LEU A 325 22.98 -5.07 8.47
N LEU A 326 21.75 -5.37 8.82
CA LEU A 326 20.73 -5.93 7.99
C LEU A 326 19.86 -4.78 7.44
N GLY A 327 20.08 -3.52 7.79
CA GLY A 327 19.28 -2.38 7.30
C GLY A 327 17.89 -2.28 7.92
N ARG A 328 17.61 -3.08 8.96
CA ARG A 328 16.39 -3.01 9.77
C ARG A 328 16.44 -1.77 10.64
N LEU A 329 15.34 -1.03 10.72
CA LEU A 329 15.22 0.09 11.64
C LEU A 329 15.28 -0.40 13.09
N THR A 330 16.31 -0.05 13.86
CA THR A 330 16.43 -0.43 15.29
C THR A 330 16.02 0.68 16.23
N LYS A 331 16.09 1.95 15.80
CA LYS A 331 15.61 3.10 16.57
C LYS A 331 15.00 4.16 15.67
N GLU A 332 13.91 4.76 16.15
CA GLU A 332 13.37 6.02 15.63
C GLU A 332 13.38 7.05 16.75
N ILE A 333 14.09 8.15 16.58
CA ILE A 333 14.31 9.19 17.58
C ILE A 333 13.61 10.47 17.12
N THR A 334 12.72 10.97 17.96
CA THR A 334 11.94 12.18 17.71
C THR A 334 11.95 13.08 18.95
N SER A 335 11.39 14.29 18.85
CA SER A 335 11.17 15.14 20.03
C SER A 335 10.21 14.54 21.07
N ALA A 336 9.41 13.53 20.69
CA ALA A 336 8.53 12.80 21.60
C ALA A 336 9.25 11.62 22.31
N GLY A 337 10.52 11.38 21.98
CA GLY A 337 11.35 10.33 22.54
C GLY A 337 11.74 9.27 21.50
N THR A 338 12.27 8.14 21.99
CA THR A 338 12.85 7.08 21.15
C THR A 338 11.95 5.85 21.13
N LEU A 339 11.62 5.38 19.93
CA LEU A 339 11.13 4.01 19.72
C LEU A 339 12.31 3.08 19.47
N GLY A 340 12.30 1.92 20.12
CA GLY A 340 13.26 0.85 19.90
C GLY A 340 12.60 -0.35 19.22
N TYR A 341 13.29 -0.98 18.28
CA TYR A 341 12.78 -2.11 17.51
C TYR A 341 13.75 -3.30 17.67
N GLU A 342 13.19 -4.45 18.04
CA GLU A 342 13.90 -5.72 18.14
C GLU A 342 13.21 -6.73 17.23
N TYR A 343 13.99 -7.63 16.64
CA TYR A 343 13.52 -8.54 15.61
C TYR A 343 14.08 -9.95 15.80
N ASP A 344 13.36 -10.95 15.28
CA ASP A 344 13.83 -12.33 15.24
C ASP A 344 14.80 -12.57 14.04
N PRO A 345 15.35 -13.79 13.88
CA PRO A 345 16.17 -14.16 12.73
C PRO A 345 15.42 -14.33 11.40
N LEU A 346 14.09 -14.23 11.38
CA LEU A 346 13.30 -14.07 10.16
C LEU A 346 12.78 -12.65 10.07
N SER A 347 13.49 -11.76 10.77
CA SER A 347 13.25 -10.35 11.01
C SER A 347 11.79 -9.90 11.13
N ASN A 348 10.97 -10.74 11.76
CA ASN A 348 9.69 -10.29 12.28
C ASN A 348 9.96 -9.36 13.48
N LEU A 349 9.22 -8.26 13.58
CA LEU A 349 9.32 -7.33 14.71
C LEU A 349 8.86 -8.04 15.99
N THR A 350 9.76 -8.43 16.88
CA THR A 350 9.41 -9.13 18.13
C THR A 350 9.07 -8.16 19.26
N THR A 351 9.72 -7.01 19.32
CA THR A 351 9.48 -6.02 20.39
C THR A 351 9.57 -4.60 19.86
N LEU A 352 8.54 -3.80 20.13
CA LEU A 352 8.56 -2.35 20.03
C LEU A 352 8.65 -1.76 21.45
N THR A 353 9.76 -1.10 21.75
CA THR A 353 9.96 -0.37 23.01
C THR A 353 9.49 1.08 22.84
N LEU A 354 8.54 1.51 23.66
CA LEU A 354 7.99 2.86 23.68
C LEU A 354 8.92 3.86 24.38
N PRO A 355 8.74 5.19 24.19
CA PRO A 355 9.57 6.19 24.86
C PRO A 355 9.48 6.17 26.39
N ASP A 356 8.39 5.64 26.94
CA ASP A 356 8.17 5.45 28.38
C ASP A 356 8.74 4.13 28.92
N GLY A 357 9.41 3.33 28.07
CA GLY A 357 10.04 2.07 28.43
C GLY A 357 9.14 0.84 28.34
N ARG A 358 7.84 1.01 28.16
CA ARG A 358 6.91 -0.12 27.95
C ARG A 358 7.23 -0.86 26.65
N LYS A 359 6.97 -2.17 26.63
CA LYS A 359 7.28 -3.05 25.51
C LYS A 359 6.03 -3.68 24.94
N VAL A 360 5.76 -3.40 23.66
CA VAL A 360 4.76 -4.11 22.86
C VAL A 360 5.46 -5.31 22.20
N ASN A 361 5.16 -6.51 22.67
CA ASN A 361 5.77 -7.73 22.17
C ASN A 361 4.84 -8.46 21.20
N HIS A 362 5.43 -8.99 20.14
CA HIS A 362 4.79 -9.77 19.10
C HIS A 362 5.40 -11.16 19.13
N LEU A 363 4.56 -12.18 19.34
CA LEU A 363 4.97 -13.57 19.28
C LEU A 363 4.46 -14.18 17.98
N TYR A 364 5.35 -14.82 17.24
CA TYR A 364 5.05 -15.47 15.98
C TYR A 364 5.10 -16.99 16.14
N TYR A 365 4.28 -17.71 15.38
CA TYR A 365 4.45 -19.16 15.21
C TYR A 365 4.96 -19.48 13.82
N GLY A 366 5.58 -20.67 13.70
CA GLY A 366 5.85 -21.35 12.43
C GLY A 366 6.25 -20.42 11.29
N SER A 367 5.34 -20.23 10.34
CA SER A 367 5.54 -19.50 9.07
C SER A 367 5.63 -17.96 9.19
N GLY A 368 5.88 -17.40 10.38
CA GLY A 368 5.99 -15.94 10.59
C GLY A 368 4.64 -15.23 10.81
N HIS A 369 3.62 -15.95 11.30
CA HIS A 369 2.31 -15.37 11.55
C HIS A 369 2.15 -14.96 13.02
N LEU A 370 1.63 -13.75 13.26
CA LEU A 370 1.37 -13.26 14.61
C LEU A 370 0.40 -14.21 15.32
N HIS A 371 0.86 -14.70 16.48
CA HIS A 371 0.15 -15.57 17.41
C HIS A 371 -0.33 -14.81 18.64
N GLN A 372 0.47 -13.89 19.18
CA GLN A 372 0.11 -13.13 20.37
C GLN A 372 0.68 -11.71 20.30
N LEU A 373 -0.13 -10.76 20.76
CA LEU A 373 0.29 -9.41 21.09
C LEU A 373 0.17 -9.19 22.61
N ASN A 374 1.24 -8.73 23.25
CA ASN A 374 1.22 -8.38 24.68
C ASN A 374 1.90 -7.02 24.95
N LEU A 375 1.52 -6.37 26.04
CA LEU A 375 2.11 -5.12 26.54
C LEU A 375 2.71 -5.39 27.92
N ASP A 376 4.03 -5.30 28.06
CA ASP A 376 4.77 -5.62 29.30
C ASP A 376 4.42 -6.99 29.90
N GLY A 377 4.13 -7.97 29.03
CA GLY A 377 3.72 -9.32 29.43
C GLY A 377 2.22 -9.49 29.70
N GLN A 378 1.43 -8.41 29.77
CA GLN A 378 -0.02 -8.49 29.77
C GLN A 378 -0.51 -8.86 28.37
N VAL A 379 -1.08 -10.05 28.21
CA VAL A 379 -1.69 -10.48 26.95
C VAL A 379 -2.81 -9.53 26.55
N ILE A 380 -2.68 -8.92 25.38
CA ILE A 380 -3.71 -8.09 24.77
C ILE A 380 -4.59 -8.96 23.88
N SER A 381 -3.97 -9.78 23.02
CA SER A 381 -4.73 -10.65 22.12
C SER A 381 -3.90 -11.86 21.72
N ASP A 382 -4.48 -13.05 21.89
CA ASP A 382 -4.02 -14.31 21.28
C ASP A 382 -4.82 -14.53 20.00
N MET A 383 -4.16 -15.04 18.96
CA MET A 383 -4.69 -15.19 17.61
C MET A 383 -4.38 -16.57 17.06
N GLU A 384 -5.37 -17.14 16.39
CA GLU A 384 -5.33 -18.48 15.82
C GLU A 384 -5.85 -18.45 14.40
N ARG A 385 -5.33 -19.38 13.58
CA ARG A 385 -5.39 -19.25 12.12
C ARG A 385 -5.77 -20.56 11.45
N ASP A 386 -6.42 -20.47 10.29
CA ASP A 386 -6.73 -21.62 9.44
C ASP A 386 -5.51 -22.12 8.64
N ASP A 387 -5.74 -23.13 7.81
CA ASP A 387 -4.71 -23.74 6.96
C ASP A 387 -4.17 -22.81 5.87
N LEU A 388 -4.80 -21.66 5.60
CA LEU A 388 -4.27 -20.58 4.76
C LEU A 388 -3.66 -19.45 5.59
N HIS A 389 -3.48 -19.67 6.88
CA HIS A 389 -2.97 -18.70 7.84
C HIS A 389 -3.83 -17.43 7.98
N ARG A 390 -5.12 -17.52 7.63
CA ARG A 390 -6.09 -16.45 7.89
C ARG A 390 -6.58 -16.56 9.32
N GLU A 391 -6.75 -15.43 9.98
CA GLU A 391 -7.17 -15.41 11.37
C GLU A 391 -8.61 -15.89 11.54
N VAL A 392 -8.81 -16.92 12.35
CA VAL A 392 -10.13 -17.52 12.60
C VAL A 392 -10.68 -17.20 13.98
N TYR A 393 -9.82 -16.86 14.94
CA TYR A 393 -10.25 -16.25 16.18
C TYR A 393 -9.16 -15.45 16.87
N ARG A 394 -9.59 -14.55 17.77
CA ARG A 394 -8.74 -13.82 18.71
C ARG A 394 -9.37 -13.61 20.08
N THR A 395 -8.54 -13.45 21.12
CA THR A 395 -8.98 -13.02 22.46
C THR A 395 -9.02 -11.50 22.58
N GLN A 396 -10.02 -10.97 23.28
CA GLN A 396 -10.28 -9.55 23.49
C GLN A 396 -10.94 -9.33 24.85
N GLY A 397 -10.14 -9.42 25.92
CA GLY A 397 -10.66 -9.41 27.30
C GLY A 397 -11.47 -10.69 27.59
N LYS A 398 -12.68 -10.55 28.15
CA LYS A 398 -13.60 -11.69 28.34
C LYS A 398 -14.25 -12.21 27.06
N LEU A 399 -14.11 -11.49 25.94
CA LEU A 399 -14.67 -11.92 24.66
C LEU A 399 -13.61 -12.66 23.83
N THR A 400 -14.07 -13.67 23.11
CA THR A 400 -13.34 -14.29 22.01
C THR A 400 -14.08 -13.97 20.72
N SER A 401 -13.40 -13.34 19.78
CA SER A 401 -13.92 -13.03 18.45
C SER A 401 -13.57 -14.14 17.48
N CYS A 402 -14.53 -14.62 16.69
CA CYS A 402 -14.36 -15.62 15.65
C CYS A 402 -14.69 -15.06 14.27
N PHE A 403 -13.99 -15.52 13.23
CA PHE A 403 -14.11 -15.05 11.86
C PHE A 403 -14.20 -16.22 10.89
N GLY A 404 -15.08 -16.12 9.89
CA GLY A 404 -15.13 -17.08 8.79
C GLY A 404 -15.08 -16.39 7.44
N TYR A 405 -14.52 -17.11 6.46
CA TYR A 405 -14.26 -16.61 5.12
C TYR A 405 -15.02 -17.41 4.07
N ASP A 406 -15.33 -16.78 2.95
CA ASP A 406 -15.73 -17.49 1.75
C ASP A 406 -14.52 -18.08 1.01
N ALA A 407 -14.79 -18.78 -0.10
CA ALA A 407 -13.73 -19.41 -0.89
C ALA A 407 -12.83 -18.39 -1.63
N MET A 408 -13.20 -17.11 -1.66
CA MET A 408 -12.37 -16.01 -2.19
C MET A 408 -11.56 -15.32 -1.08
N GLY A 409 -11.60 -15.83 0.15
CA GLY A 409 -10.93 -15.24 1.30
C GLY A 409 -11.51 -13.91 1.76
N ARG A 410 -12.76 -13.59 1.40
CA ARG A 410 -13.49 -12.45 1.95
C ARG A 410 -14.18 -12.87 3.23
N LYS A 411 -14.22 -11.98 4.22
CA LYS A 411 -14.88 -12.26 5.50
C LYS A 411 -16.38 -12.44 5.23
N ALA A 412 -16.91 -13.63 5.49
CA ALA A 412 -18.30 -14.01 5.28
C ALA A 412 -19.14 -13.86 6.55
N TRP A 413 -18.53 -14.04 7.73
CA TRP A 413 -19.17 -13.81 9.02
C TRP A 413 -18.13 -13.54 10.11
N GLN A 414 -18.58 -12.93 11.20
CA GLN A 414 -17.82 -12.80 12.44
C GLN A 414 -18.77 -12.69 13.65
N PHE A 415 -18.29 -13.04 14.83
CA PHE A 415 -19.01 -12.81 16.09
C PHE A 415 -18.05 -12.75 17.27
N ALA A 416 -18.47 -12.09 18.35
CA ALA A 416 -17.78 -12.09 19.64
C ALA A 416 -18.62 -12.85 20.67
N SER A 417 -17.99 -13.71 21.47
CA SER A 417 -18.65 -14.56 22.46
C SER A 417 -17.88 -14.61 23.77
N THR A 418 -18.57 -14.83 24.88
CA THR A 418 -17.92 -15.11 26.19
C THR A 418 -17.46 -16.55 26.33
N LEU A 419 -17.69 -17.38 25.31
CA LEU A 419 -17.12 -18.72 25.25
C LEU A 419 -15.59 -18.64 25.09
N PRO A 420 -14.84 -19.48 25.81
CA PRO A 420 -13.39 -19.53 25.68
C PRO A 420 -12.97 -20.12 24.32
N ALA A 421 -11.75 -19.76 23.90
CA ALA A 421 -11.18 -20.11 22.60
C ALA A 421 -11.13 -21.62 22.32
N ASP A 422 -10.87 -22.45 23.35
CA ASP A 422 -10.84 -23.91 23.24
C ASP A 422 -12.19 -24.48 22.77
N LYS A 423 -13.31 -23.93 23.24
CA LYS A 423 -14.66 -24.32 22.79
C LYS A 423 -14.99 -23.82 21.38
N LEU A 424 -14.41 -22.70 20.98
CA LEU A 424 -14.64 -22.07 19.67
C LEU A 424 -13.69 -22.60 18.58
N SER A 425 -12.61 -23.27 18.95
CA SER A 425 -11.63 -23.87 18.03
C SER A 425 -12.28 -24.85 17.03
N GLN A 426 -13.41 -25.47 17.39
CA GLN A 426 -14.12 -26.45 16.57
C GLN A 426 -15.11 -25.84 15.57
N VAL A 427 -15.33 -24.52 15.60
CA VAL A 427 -16.34 -23.84 14.76
C VAL A 427 -16.02 -23.97 13.26
N HIS A 428 -14.75 -24.18 12.92
CA HIS A 428 -14.27 -24.35 11.55
C HIS A 428 -14.27 -25.82 11.08
N ASN A 429 -14.65 -26.77 11.93
CA ASN A 429 -14.73 -28.17 11.55
C ASN A 429 -15.84 -28.42 10.54
N THR A 430 -15.56 -29.29 9.57
CA THR A 430 -16.53 -29.70 8.55
C THR A 430 -17.80 -30.26 9.18
N GLY A 431 -18.98 -29.77 8.74
CA GLY A 431 -20.28 -30.23 9.20
C GLY A 431 -20.91 -29.41 10.34
N ILE A 432 -20.19 -28.45 10.93
CA ILE A 432 -20.76 -27.52 11.90
C ILE A 432 -21.59 -26.45 11.18
N ASN A 433 -22.87 -26.34 11.54
CA ASN A 433 -23.72 -25.25 11.05
C ASN A 433 -23.42 -23.96 11.82
N THR A 434 -22.56 -23.12 11.25
CA THR A 434 -22.16 -21.83 11.83
C THR A 434 -23.32 -20.85 11.98
N SER A 435 -24.47 -21.06 11.32
CA SER A 435 -25.63 -20.16 11.43
C SER A 435 -26.24 -20.12 12.81
N LEU A 436 -26.24 -21.24 13.53
CA LEU A 436 -26.77 -21.30 14.88
C LEU A 436 -25.80 -20.71 15.92
N LEU A 437 -24.52 -20.59 15.56
CA LEU A 437 -23.47 -20.08 16.42
C LEU A 437 -23.27 -18.58 16.25
N VAL A 438 -23.25 -18.08 15.01
CA VAL A 438 -23.02 -16.66 14.72
C VAL A 438 -24.14 -15.81 15.32
N GLU A 439 -25.40 -16.13 14.97
CA GLU A 439 -26.58 -15.35 15.35
C GLU A 439 -27.12 -15.73 16.75
N HIS A 440 -26.31 -16.40 17.57
CA HIS A 440 -26.72 -16.84 18.91
C HIS A 440 -27.05 -15.65 19.81
N ALA A 441 -28.14 -15.73 20.56
CA ALA A 441 -28.67 -14.61 21.35
C ALA A 441 -27.64 -14.01 22.34
N TYR A 442 -26.78 -14.87 22.93
CA TYR A 442 -25.76 -14.47 23.90
C TYR A 442 -24.50 -13.82 23.30
N ASN A 443 -24.30 -13.85 21.97
CA ASN A 443 -23.15 -13.16 21.37
C ASN A 443 -23.45 -11.66 21.33
N PRO A 444 -22.72 -10.79 22.07
CA PRO A 444 -23.00 -9.34 22.07
C PRO A 444 -22.86 -8.71 20.68
N ILE A 445 -21.98 -9.25 19.85
CA ILE A 445 -21.67 -8.74 18.51
C ILE A 445 -21.66 -9.90 17.52
N HIS A 446 -22.39 -9.78 16.41
CA HIS A 446 -22.25 -10.70 15.27
C HIS A 446 -22.63 -10.03 13.94
N ARG A 447 -21.96 -10.48 12.88
CA ARG A 447 -22.13 -9.96 11.52
C ARG A 447 -22.06 -11.06 10.46
N ARG A 448 -22.80 -10.87 9.37
CA ARG A 448 -22.68 -11.64 8.14
C ARG A 448 -22.58 -10.73 6.93
N TYR A 449 -21.79 -11.16 5.96
CA TYR A 449 -21.47 -10.43 4.74
C TYR A 449 -21.86 -11.28 3.53
N GLN A 450 -22.47 -10.66 2.55
CA GLN A 450 -22.73 -11.29 1.25
C GLN A 450 -22.12 -10.42 0.16
N TYR A 451 -21.44 -11.07 -0.75
CA TYR A 451 -20.79 -10.44 -1.87
C TYR A 451 -21.41 -10.92 -3.18
N ASP A 452 -21.36 -10.07 -4.19
CA ASP A 452 -21.69 -10.48 -5.54
C ASP A 452 -20.47 -11.09 -6.27
N PRO A 453 -20.68 -11.61 -7.50
CA PRO A 453 -19.60 -12.17 -8.31
C PRO A 453 -18.49 -11.19 -8.73
N ALA A 454 -18.68 -9.87 -8.58
CA ALA A 454 -17.65 -8.85 -8.84
C ALA A 454 -16.88 -8.45 -7.57
N GLY A 455 -17.06 -9.15 -6.45
CA GLY A 455 -16.38 -8.82 -5.22
C GLY A 455 -17.13 -7.82 -4.32
N GLU A 456 -18.28 -7.31 -4.74
CA GLU A 456 -18.93 -6.15 -4.10
C GLU A 456 -19.78 -6.59 -2.92
N LEU A 457 -19.63 -5.92 -1.77
CA LEU A 457 -20.45 -6.20 -0.59
C LEU A 457 -21.89 -5.75 -0.86
N VAL A 458 -22.82 -6.69 -1.08
CA VAL A 458 -24.22 -6.40 -1.40
C VAL A 458 -25.15 -6.47 -0.20
N ARG A 459 -24.71 -7.10 0.90
CA ARG A 459 -25.53 -7.19 2.12
C ARG A 459 -24.69 -7.36 3.38
N THR A 460 -25.06 -6.65 4.43
CA THR A 460 -24.63 -6.91 5.80
C THR A 460 -25.82 -7.24 6.69
N ARG A 461 -25.69 -8.25 7.54
CA ARG A 461 -26.62 -8.48 8.67
C ARG A 461 -25.82 -8.34 9.95
N ASP A 462 -26.15 -7.34 10.77
CA ASP A 462 -25.45 -6.99 12.00
C ASP A 462 -26.44 -7.02 13.18
N LYS A 463 -26.03 -7.59 14.32
CA LYS A 463 -26.91 -7.70 15.51
C LYS A 463 -27.45 -6.36 15.99
N LEU A 464 -26.60 -5.33 15.99
CA LEU A 464 -26.87 -4.02 16.57
C LEU A 464 -27.43 -3.03 15.55
N ARG A 465 -27.19 -3.26 14.25
CA ARG A 465 -27.58 -2.35 13.16
C ARG A 465 -28.60 -2.93 12.19
N GLY A 466 -28.99 -4.19 12.37
CA GLY A 466 -29.94 -4.87 11.49
C GLY A 466 -29.37 -5.20 10.12
N GLU A 467 -30.24 -5.21 9.11
CA GLU A 467 -29.88 -5.52 7.74
C GLU A 467 -29.61 -4.26 6.93
N ILE A 468 -28.52 -4.26 6.16
CA ILE A 468 -28.20 -3.21 5.19
C ILE A 468 -27.91 -3.87 3.84
N LYS A 469 -28.47 -3.33 2.76
CA LYS A 469 -28.24 -3.76 1.39
C LYS A 469 -27.51 -2.68 0.62
N TYR A 470 -26.66 -3.08 -0.32
CA TYR A 470 -25.89 -2.16 -1.14
C TYR A 470 -26.09 -2.49 -2.62
N GLU A 471 -26.21 -1.44 -3.43
CA GLU A 471 -26.18 -1.56 -4.89
C GLU A 471 -25.04 -0.73 -5.45
N TYR A 472 -24.48 -1.19 -6.56
CA TYR A 472 -23.35 -0.55 -7.24
C TYR A 472 -23.69 -0.27 -8.69
N GLU A 473 -23.11 0.77 -9.23
CA GLU A 473 -23.09 1.01 -10.67
C GLU A 473 -22.15 0.01 -11.38
N ALA A 474 -22.28 -0.10 -12.70
CA ALA A 474 -21.49 -1.05 -13.49
C ALA A 474 -19.97 -0.76 -13.53
N ASN A 475 -19.50 0.32 -12.91
CA ASN A 475 -18.08 0.63 -12.74
C ASN A 475 -17.62 0.50 -11.28
N GLY A 476 -18.47 -0.07 -10.41
CA GLY A 476 -18.18 -0.34 -9.00
C GLY A 476 -18.39 0.83 -8.03
N GLN A 477 -18.92 1.96 -8.50
CA GLN A 477 -19.32 3.08 -7.64
C GLN A 477 -20.55 2.70 -6.81
N LEU A 478 -20.56 3.05 -5.51
CA LEU A 478 -21.70 2.77 -4.63
C LEU A 478 -22.91 3.60 -5.07
N ARG A 479 -24.00 2.95 -5.48
CA ARG A 479 -25.23 3.59 -5.95
C ARG A 479 -26.23 3.82 -4.81
N SER A 480 -26.39 2.84 -3.92
CA SER A 480 -27.30 2.97 -2.79
C SER A 480 -26.87 2.12 -1.59
N ARG A 481 -27.29 2.58 -0.42
CA ARG A 481 -27.25 1.86 0.86
C ARG A 481 -28.67 1.87 1.42
N ASP A 482 -29.32 0.72 1.49
CA ASP A 482 -30.68 0.58 2.02
C ASP A 482 -30.68 -0.11 3.37
N THR A 483 -31.17 0.59 4.40
CA THR A 483 -31.29 0.06 5.78
C THR A 483 -32.73 -0.37 6.10
N GLY A 484 -33.64 -0.38 5.12
CA GLY A 484 -35.08 -0.60 5.33
C GLY A 484 -35.79 0.57 6.02
N SER A 485 -35.11 1.70 6.23
CA SER A 485 -35.64 2.92 6.83
C SER A 485 -35.51 4.09 5.87
N LEU A 486 -36.58 4.88 5.69
CA LEU A 486 -36.56 6.03 4.78
C LEU A 486 -35.47 7.06 5.13
N ILE A 487 -35.11 7.19 6.42
CA ILE A 487 -34.17 8.21 6.91
C ILE A 487 -32.72 7.67 6.92
N GLY A 488 -32.56 6.36 7.10
CA GLY A 488 -31.24 5.71 7.16
C GLY A 488 -30.69 5.28 5.79
N SER A 489 -31.56 5.15 4.79
CA SER A 489 -31.15 4.80 3.43
C SER A 489 -30.56 5.99 2.66
N GLU A 490 -29.57 5.70 1.81
CA GLU A 490 -28.82 6.69 1.04
C GLU A 490 -28.77 6.30 -0.44
N GLU A 491 -28.95 7.29 -1.33
CA GLU A 491 -28.73 7.14 -2.77
C GLU A 491 -27.65 8.11 -3.23
N PHE A 492 -26.83 7.65 -4.18
CA PHE A 492 -25.69 8.40 -4.70
C PHE A 492 -25.79 8.54 -6.22
N ARG A 493 -25.38 9.72 -6.70
CA ARG A 493 -25.19 10.01 -8.12
C ARG A 493 -23.79 10.57 -8.30
N TYR A 494 -23.19 10.26 -9.44
CA TYR A 494 -21.85 10.72 -9.79
C TYR A 494 -21.86 11.31 -11.18
N ASP A 495 -21.03 12.32 -11.40
CA ASP A 495 -20.65 12.71 -12.74
C ASP A 495 -19.69 11.66 -13.34
N PRO A 496 -19.40 11.74 -14.64
CA PRO A 496 -18.48 10.80 -15.28
C PRO A 496 -17.09 10.68 -14.62
N ALA A 497 -16.55 11.75 -14.03
CA ALA A 497 -15.23 11.73 -13.37
C ALA A 497 -15.30 11.33 -11.89
N ALA A 498 -16.40 10.72 -11.44
CA ALA A 498 -16.62 10.24 -10.08
C ALA A 498 -16.80 11.34 -9.00
N ASN A 499 -17.08 12.58 -9.39
CA ASN A 499 -17.53 13.58 -8.41
C ASN A 499 -18.98 13.27 -8.01
N ARG A 500 -19.28 13.34 -6.71
CA ARG A 500 -20.66 13.18 -6.25
C ARG A 500 -21.52 14.34 -6.72
N LEU A 501 -22.76 14.06 -7.12
CA LEU A 501 -23.79 15.03 -7.50
C LEU A 501 -24.96 15.03 -6.51
N ASP A 502 -25.58 16.20 -6.33
CA ASP A 502 -26.82 16.31 -5.55
C ASP A 502 -27.97 15.55 -6.25
N PHE A 503 -28.98 15.12 -5.50
CA PHE A 503 -30.09 14.34 -6.04
C PHE A 503 -30.91 15.13 -7.08
N ASN A 504 -30.97 16.45 -6.91
CA ASN A 504 -31.66 17.36 -7.83
C ASN A 504 -30.79 17.78 -9.02
N ALA A 505 -29.52 17.34 -9.07
CA ALA A 505 -28.65 17.61 -10.21
C ALA A 505 -29.25 17.01 -11.49
N ARG A 506 -29.12 17.74 -12.60
CA ARG A 506 -29.56 17.29 -13.91
C ARG A 506 -28.66 16.15 -14.37
N GLN A 507 -29.20 15.31 -15.26
CA GLN A 507 -28.54 14.10 -15.76
C GLN A 507 -27.14 14.32 -16.38
N PHE A 508 -26.79 15.55 -16.76
CA PHE A 508 -25.52 15.91 -17.40
C PHE A 508 -24.69 16.93 -16.62
N ASP A 509 -25.05 17.19 -15.35
CA ASP A 509 -24.26 18.09 -14.52
C ASP A 509 -22.88 17.48 -14.27
N LYS A 510 -21.86 18.33 -14.30
CA LYS A 510 -20.45 17.96 -14.10
C LYS A 510 -19.82 18.90 -13.11
N VAL A 511 -19.01 18.36 -12.22
CA VAL A 511 -18.20 19.17 -11.33
C VAL A 511 -16.98 19.63 -12.11
N LYS A 512 -16.91 20.93 -12.35
CA LYS A 512 -15.78 21.56 -13.03
C LYS A 512 -14.51 21.36 -12.21
N ASP A 513 -13.41 20.99 -12.88
CA ASP A 513 -12.06 20.89 -12.31
C ASP A 513 -11.95 19.91 -11.12
N ASN A 514 -12.93 19.01 -10.97
CA ASN A 514 -13.12 18.14 -9.79
C ASN A 514 -13.22 18.92 -8.46
N ARG A 515 -13.61 20.20 -8.48
CA ARG A 515 -13.79 21.06 -7.29
C ARG A 515 -15.27 21.28 -7.02
N ILE A 516 -15.84 20.56 -6.04
CA ILE A 516 -17.24 20.75 -5.62
C ILE A 516 -17.36 22.13 -4.98
N LYS A 517 -18.15 23.03 -5.56
CA LYS A 517 -18.43 24.38 -5.02
C LYS A 517 -19.74 24.46 -4.25
N GLN A 518 -20.70 23.59 -4.55
CA GLN A 518 -21.98 23.49 -3.86
C GLN A 518 -22.38 22.03 -3.72
N TRP A 519 -22.90 21.66 -2.55
CA TRP A 519 -23.39 20.32 -2.23
C TRP A 519 -24.50 20.44 -1.19
N ARG A 520 -25.75 20.11 -1.54
CA ARG A 520 -26.91 20.31 -0.66
C ARG A 520 -26.98 21.76 -0.18
N ASP A 521 -26.99 21.99 1.13
CA ASP A 521 -26.99 23.30 1.79
C ASP A 521 -25.59 23.85 2.07
N GLN A 522 -24.56 23.28 1.43
CA GLN A 522 -23.15 23.58 1.70
C GLN A 522 -22.48 24.25 0.50
N GLU A 523 -21.64 25.24 0.78
CA GLU A 523 -20.84 25.97 -0.21
C GLU A 523 -19.35 25.88 0.12
N TYR A 524 -18.52 25.74 -0.90
CA TYR A 524 -17.09 25.45 -0.79
C TYR A 524 -16.27 26.41 -1.63
N ARG A 525 -15.15 26.89 -1.10
CA ARG A 525 -14.19 27.73 -1.82
C ARG A 525 -12.79 27.17 -1.71
N TYR A 526 -12.04 27.23 -2.81
CA TYR A 526 -10.69 26.69 -2.89
C TYR A 526 -9.70 27.82 -3.16
N ASP A 527 -8.47 27.65 -2.67
CA ASP A 527 -7.36 28.49 -3.07
C ASP A 527 -6.86 28.16 -4.49
N PRO A 528 -5.94 28.96 -5.05
CA PRO A 528 -5.36 28.70 -6.37
C PRO A 528 -4.59 27.38 -6.50
N TRP A 529 -4.18 26.75 -5.40
CA TRP A 529 -3.49 25.45 -5.38
C TRP A 529 -4.45 24.26 -5.23
N GLY A 530 -5.75 24.53 -5.05
CA GLY A 530 -6.79 23.51 -4.93
C GLY A 530 -7.05 23.03 -3.50
N ASN A 531 -6.65 23.79 -2.48
CA ASN A 531 -6.99 23.47 -1.10
C ASN A 531 -8.34 24.10 -0.72
N LEU A 532 -9.22 23.36 -0.05
CA LEU A 532 -10.48 23.88 0.50
C LEU A 532 -10.18 24.88 1.61
N ILE A 533 -10.51 26.17 1.42
CA ILE A 533 -10.22 27.27 2.37
C ILE A 533 -11.46 27.81 3.09
N GLU A 534 -12.67 27.58 2.55
CA GLU A 534 -13.93 27.99 3.18
C GLU A 534 -14.99 26.93 2.94
N LYS A 535 -15.68 26.50 4.01
CA LYS A 535 -16.89 25.66 3.95
C LYS A 535 -18.02 26.34 4.71
N ARG A 536 -19.10 26.69 4.03
CA ARG A 536 -20.32 27.23 4.64
C ARG A 536 -21.38 26.14 4.65
N SER A 537 -21.98 25.86 5.81
CA SER A 537 -23.07 24.88 5.95
C SER A 537 -24.31 25.57 6.49
N GLY A 538 -25.39 25.57 5.71
CA GLY A 538 -26.60 26.30 6.04
C GLY A 538 -26.35 27.81 6.21
N HIS A 539 -27.14 28.45 7.08
CA HIS A 539 -27.08 29.92 7.26
C HIS A 539 -26.21 30.35 8.45
N CYS A 540 -25.73 29.40 9.26
CA CYS A 540 -25.12 29.69 10.56
C CYS A 540 -23.68 29.21 10.70
N LYS A 541 -23.25 28.13 10.03
CA LYS A 541 -21.91 27.55 10.21
C LYS A 541 -20.99 27.95 9.07
N LEU A 542 -19.83 28.52 9.41
CA LEU A 542 -18.77 28.91 8.48
C LEU A 542 -17.44 28.38 8.99
N GLN A 543 -16.70 27.67 8.15
CA GLN A 543 -15.39 27.12 8.49
C GLN A 543 -14.31 27.70 7.59
N HIS A 544 -13.18 28.09 8.17
CA HIS A 544 -11.99 28.58 7.48
C HIS A 544 -10.82 27.63 7.69
N PHE A 545 -10.04 27.40 6.64
CA PHE A 545 -8.90 26.49 6.65
C PHE A 545 -7.64 27.18 6.10
N ILE A 546 -6.52 27.01 6.78
CA ILE A 546 -5.23 27.61 6.44
C ILE A 546 -4.20 26.49 6.27
N TYR A 547 -3.41 26.57 5.20
CA TYR A 547 -2.43 25.56 4.81
C TYR A 547 -1.01 26.13 4.78
N ASP A 548 -0.02 25.26 4.97
CA ASP A 548 1.37 25.58 4.66
C ASP A 548 1.68 25.42 3.17
N CYS A 549 2.91 25.73 2.75
CA CYS A 549 3.33 25.64 1.36
C CYS A 549 3.43 24.20 0.83
N GLU A 550 3.30 23.19 1.70
CA GLU A 550 3.19 21.78 1.34
C GLU A 550 1.73 21.28 1.33
N ASN A 551 0.77 22.20 1.38
CA ASN A 551 -0.68 21.92 1.39
C ASN A 551 -1.15 21.13 2.62
N ARG A 552 -0.45 21.21 3.76
CA ARG A 552 -0.88 20.60 5.03
C ARG A 552 -1.73 21.60 5.82
N LEU A 553 -2.85 21.15 6.36
CA LEU A 553 -3.77 21.99 7.14
C LEU A 553 -3.11 22.38 8.47
N VAL A 554 -2.73 23.65 8.64
CA VAL A 554 -2.07 24.15 9.86
C VAL A 554 -3.03 24.83 10.83
N ARG A 555 -4.18 25.32 10.35
CA ARG A 555 -5.22 25.91 11.21
C ARG A 555 -6.62 25.74 10.61
N ALA A 556 -7.60 25.48 11.47
CA ALA A 556 -9.01 25.43 11.15
C ALA A 556 -9.80 26.30 12.15
N GLU A 557 -10.80 27.03 11.67
CA GLU A 557 -11.69 27.83 12.52
C GLU A 557 -13.14 27.56 12.12
N THR A 558 -14.00 27.36 13.10
CA THR A 558 -15.44 27.19 12.90
C THR A 558 -16.16 28.34 13.60
N LEU A 559 -16.93 29.11 12.84
CA LEU A 559 -17.85 30.12 13.33
C LEU A 559 -19.29 29.60 13.27
N VAL A 560 -20.06 29.81 14.34
CA VAL A 560 -21.48 29.53 14.41
C VAL A 560 -22.22 30.82 14.75
N ASN A 561 -23.18 31.21 13.89
CA ASN A 561 -23.91 32.48 13.99
C ASN A 561 -22.98 33.71 14.07
N GLY A 562 -21.85 33.66 13.35
CA GLY A 562 -20.85 34.73 13.30
C GLY A 562 -19.97 34.85 14.53
N LYS A 563 -20.04 33.90 15.48
CA LYS A 563 -19.15 33.83 16.64
C LYS A 563 -18.21 32.64 16.50
N LEU A 564 -16.96 32.79 16.93
CA LEU A 564 -16.01 31.69 17.00
C LEU A 564 -16.56 30.63 17.96
N ASP A 565 -16.75 29.42 17.43
CA ASP A 565 -17.27 28.26 18.14
C ASP A 565 -16.14 27.30 18.50
N SER A 566 -15.25 27.06 17.53
CA SER A 566 -14.05 26.25 17.72
C SER A 566 -12.89 26.68 16.82
N GLN A 567 -11.66 26.40 17.27
CA GLN A 567 -10.42 26.62 16.55
C GLN A 567 -9.47 25.44 16.76
N GLY A 568 -8.74 25.04 15.72
CA GLY A 568 -7.68 24.05 15.77
C GLY A 568 -6.39 24.56 15.14
N GLU A 569 -5.25 24.28 15.77
CA GLU A 569 -3.92 24.48 15.21
C GLU A 569 -3.14 23.15 15.20
N TYR A 570 -2.48 22.85 14.08
CA TYR A 570 -1.85 21.57 13.83
C TYR A 570 -0.35 21.73 13.57
N ARG A 571 0.45 20.77 14.05
CA ARG A 571 1.91 20.75 13.91
C ARG A 571 2.35 19.44 13.27
N TYR A 572 3.29 19.52 12.34
CA TYR A 572 3.76 18.39 11.55
C TYR A 572 5.28 18.21 11.66
N ASP A 573 5.73 16.96 11.58
CA ASP A 573 7.13 16.65 11.37
C ASP A 573 7.53 16.69 9.88
N SER A 574 8.80 16.43 9.63
CA SER A 574 9.40 16.45 8.30
C SER A 574 8.95 15.28 7.40
N LEU A 575 8.31 14.25 7.97
CA LEU A 575 7.63 13.18 7.24
C LEU A 575 6.17 13.51 6.92
N GLY A 576 5.65 14.66 7.38
CA GLY A 576 4.26 15.05 7.17
C GLY A 576 3.30 14.47 8.20
N ARG A 577 3.78 13.84 9.28
CA ARG A 577 2.94 13.29 10.34
C ARG A 577 2.56 14.40 11.32
N ARG A 578 1.30 14.46 11.73
CA ARG A 578 0.82 15.40 12.75
C ARG A 578 1.37 14.98 14.12
N ILE A 579 2.26 15.78 14.70
CA ILE A 579 2.92 15.52 15.99
C ILE A 579 2.26 16.24 17.16
N ALA A 580 1.47 17.27 16.90
CA ALA A 580 0.68 17.95 17.93
C ALA A 580 -0.54 18.66 17.34
N LYS A 581 -1.54 18.88 18.20
CA LYS A 581 -2.62 19.84 17.96
C LYS A 581 -2.95 20.64 19.21
N GLN A 582 -3.47 21.84 19.00
CA GLN A 582 -4.12 22.64 20.02
C GLN A 582 -5.54 22.95 19.52
N ALA A 583 -6.55 22.55 20.29
CA ALA A 583 -7.94 22.81 19.98
C ALA A 583 -8.54 23.72 21.05
N GLU A 584 -9.26 24.76 20.64
CA GLU A 584 -10.04 25.63 21.52
C GLU A 584 -11.52 25.46 21.17
N MET A 585 -12.32 25.03 22.14
CA MET A 585 -13.77 24.83 21.97
C MET A 585 -14.49 25.32 23.22
N ASN A 586 -15.52 26.15 23.07
CA ASN A 586 -16.28 26.72 24.20
C ASN A 586 -15.40 27.43 25.26
N GLY A 587 -14.24 27.96 24.88
CA GLY A 587 -13.27 28.60 25.78
C GLY A 587 -12.34 27.65 26.53
N GLU A 588 -12.46 26.33 26.32
CA GLU A 588 -11.54 25.33 26.83
C GLU A 588 -10.45 25.04 25.79
N VAL A 589 -9.19 25.02 26.24
CA VAL A 589 -8.03 24.73 25.38
C VAL A 589 -7.52 23.33 25.70
N GLU A 590 -7.60 22.44 24.72
CA GLU A 590 -6.98 21.12 24.75
C GLU A 590 -5.67 21.14 23.97
N GLN A 591 -4.60 20.62 24.58
CA GLN A 591 -3.33 20.37 23.90
C GLN A 591 -3.07 18.88 23.84
N LYS A 592 -2.81 18.38 22.63
CA LYS A 592 -2.62 16.96 22.38
C LYS A 592 -1.35 16.73 21.57
N ARG A 593 -0.55 15.73 21.96
CA ARG A 593 0.65 15.28 21.24
C ARG A 593 0.42 13.89 20.68
N PHE A 594 1.09 13.60 19.56
CA PHE A 594 1.00 12.31 18.88
C PHE A 594 2.38 11.67 18.77
N LEU A 595 2.44 10.36 19.03
CA LEU A 595 3.59 9.51 18.78
C LEU A 595 3.28 8.60 17.59
N TRP A 596 4.27 8.33 16.75
CA TRP A 596 4.12 7.57 15.51
C TRP A 596 5.13 6.42 15.45
N GLN A 597 4.69 5.27 14.93
CA GLN A 597 5.55 4.15 14.51
C GLN A 597 5.61 4.17 12.98
N GLY A 598 6.70 4.66 12.38
CA GLY A 598 6.72 4.92 10.93
C GLY A 598 5.58 5.88 10.55
N LEU A 599 4.66 5.47 9.67
CA LEU A 599 3.49 6.26 9.25
C LEU A 599 2.18 5.90 9.98
N ARG A 600 2.23 5.11 11.05
CA ARG A 600 1.05 4.72 11.84
C ARG A 600 1.04 5.42 13.20
N MET A 601 -0.04 6.14 13.51
CA MET A 601 -0.20 6.82 14.81
C MET A 601 -0.22 5.75 15.90
N LEU A 602 0.65 5.89 16.90
CA LEU A 602 0.80 4.91 17.97
C LEU A 602 0.16 5.41 19.27
N ARG A 603 0.25 6.70 19.57
CA ARG A 603 -0.23 7.26 20.85
C ARG A 603 -0.81 8.66 20.64
N GLU A 604 -1.87 8.98 21.36
CA GLU A 604 -2.26 10.37 21.63
C GLU A 604 -2.11 10.68 23.12
N GLU A 605 -1.76 11.91 23.46
CA GLU A 605 -1.42 12.28 24.84
C GLU A 605 -1.87 13.71 25.14
N THR A 606 -2.58 13.86 26.26
CA THR A 606 -2.91 15.14 26.90
C THR A 606 -2.26 15.18 28.30
N PRO A 607 -2.16 16.34 28.97
CA PRO A 607 -1.54 16.40 30.29
C PRO A 607 -2.19 15.41 31.28
N GLY A 608 -1.40 14.47 31.82
CA GLY A 608 -1.86 13.45 32.78
C GLY A 608 -2.64 12.28 32.18
N HIS A 609 -2.79 12.19 30.85
CA HIS A 609 -3.54 11.12 30.19
C HIS A 609 -2.93 10.72 28.84
N SER A 610 -2.65 9.43 28.66
CA SER A 610 -2.14 8.88 27.39
C SER A 610 -2.97 7.70 26.92
N ILE A 611 -3.16 7.63 25.61
CA ILE A 611 -3.94 6.59 24.92
C ILE A 611 -3.02 5.95 23.87
N LEU A 612 -2.67 4.69 24.08
CA LEU A 612 -1.88 3.88 23.15
C LEU A 612 -2.80 3.05 22.26
N TYR A 613 -2.60 3.11 20.94
CA TYR A 613 -3.32 2.34 19.95
C TYR A 613 -2.49 1.14 19.48
N LEU A 614 -3.11 -0.03 19.48
CA LEU A 614 -2.55 -1.28 18.98
C LEU A 614 -3.38 -1.73 17.76
N TYR A 615 -2.71 -2.26 16.75
CA TYR A 615 -3.31 -2.53 15.44
C TYR A 615 -3.18 -3.99 15.03
N GLU A 616 -4.02 -4.42 14.09
CA GLU A 616 -3.84 -5.70 13.42
C GLU A 616 -2.53 -5.74 12.62
N PRO A 617 -1.93 -6.93 12.43
CA PRO A 617 -0.70 -7.08 11.65
C PRO A 617 -0.83 -6.53 10.23
N GLY A 618 0.13 -5.70 9.81
CA GLY A 618 0.22 -5.22 8.43
C GLY A 618 -0.93 -4.29 7.99
N SER A 619 -1.70 -3.72 8.93
CA SER A 619 -2.83 -2.84 8.60
C SER A 619 -2.93 -1.62 9.52
N TYR A 620 -3.91 -0.76 9.20
CA TYR A 620 -4.34 0.38 10.02
C TYR A 620 -5.66 0.07 10.75
N ALA A 621 -6.13 -1.18 10.73
CA ALA A 621 -7.29 -1.61 11.49
C ALA A 621 -6.91 -1.70 12.97
N PRO A 622 -7.58 -0.94 13.87
CA PRO A 622 -7.22 -0.96 15.27
C PRO A 622 -7.71 -2.26 15.93
N LEU A 623 -6.88 -2.81 16.81
CA LEU A 623 -7.10 -4.06 17.53
C LEU A 623 -7.49 -3.79 18.99
N ALA A 624 -6.72 -2.93 19.66
CA ALA A 624 -6.93 -2.56 21.05
C ALA A 624 -6.47 -1.12 21.32
N ARG A 625 -6.95 -0.56 22.42
CA ARG A 625 -6.55 0.74 22.95
C ARG A 625 -6.23 0.59 24.43
N VAL A 626 -5.17 1.25 24.89
CA VAL A 626 -4.70 1.19 26.27
C VAL A 626 -4.62 2.59 26.84
N ASP A 627 -5.44 2.87 27.85
CA ASP A 627 -5.56 4.16 28.50
C ASP A 627 -4.77 4.17 29.80
N GLN A 628 -3.95 5.21 29.96
CA GLN A 628 -3.19 5.47 31.16
C GLN A 628 -3.47 6.88 31.64
N VAL A 629 -4.18 7.00 32.75
CA VAL A 629 -4.39 8.25 33.50
C VAL A 629 -3.41 8.27 34.68
N GLU A 630 -2.84 9.43 34.98
CA GLU A 630 -1.92 9.59 36.11
C GLU A 630 -2.62 9.25 37.44
N GLY A 631 -2.06 8.30 38.19
CA GLY A 631 -2.62 7.84 39.46
C GLY A 631 -3.73 6.78 39.35
N GLU A 632 -4.12 6.38 38.13
CA GLU A 632 -5.06 5.27 37.90
C GLU A 632 -4.36 4.03 37.34
N GLU A 633 -5.00 2.87 37.54
CA GLU A 633 -4.61 1.64 36.86
C GLU A 633 -4.89 1.73 35.36
N GLN A 634 -4.03 1.08 34.57
CA GLN A 634 -4.17 0.99 33.13
C GLN A 634 -5.46 0.28 32.73
N LYS A 635 -6.19 0.84 31.76
CA LYS A 635 -7.43 0.26 31.24
C LYS A 635 -7.24 -0.17 29.79
N VAL A 636 -7.63 -1.40 29.46
CA VAL A 636 -7.54 -1.96 28.10
C VAL A 636 -8.93 -2.08 27.50
N TYR A 637 -9.06 -1.58 26.28
CA TYR A 637 -10.26 -1.60 25.47
C TYR A 637 -10.01 -2.31 24.13
N TYR A 638 -11.02 -2.97 23.59
CA TYR A 638 -10.90 -3.81 22.40
C TYR A 638 -11.82 -3.37 21.28
N PHE A 639 -11.25 -3.16 20.09
CA PHE A 639 -11.99 -2.74 18.92
C PHE A 639 -12.68 -3.93 18.25
N HIS A 640 -13.93 -3.72 17.84
CA HIS A 640 -14.68 -4.65 17.00
C HIS A 640 -14.99 -3.95 15.68
N THR A 641 -14.37 -4.43 14.60
CA THR A 641 -14.41 -3.76 13.30
C THR A 641 -15.40 -4.43 12.33
N ASP A 642 -15.62 -3.83 11.17
CA ASP A 642 -16.30 -4.47 10.04
C ASP A 642 -15.33 -5.38 9.20
N GLN A 643 -15.74 -5.75 7.99
CA GLN A 643 -14.96 -6.59 7.07
C GLN A 643 -13.70 -5.89 6.50
N ILE A 644 -13.65 -4.56 6.52
CA ILE A 644 -12.52 -3.75 6.03
C ILE A 644 -11.83 -2.98 7.16
N GLY A 645 -12.03 -3.35 8.43
CA GLY A 645 -11.30 -2.77 9.55
C GLY A 645 -11.86 -1.43 10.08
N THR A 646 -13.08 -1.03 9.71
CA THR A 646 -13.75 0.14 10.31
C THR A 646 -14.19 -0.19 11.73
N PRO A 647 -13.77 0.54 12.78
CA PRO A 647 -14.25 0.41 14.15
C PRO A 647 -15.77 0.64 14.23
N LEU A 648 -16.49 -0.30 14.80
CA LEU A 648 -17.95 -0.22 15.00
C LEU A 648 -18.32 -0.22 16.48
N GLU A 649 -17.57 -0.97 17.29
CA GLU A 649 -17.69 -0.97 18.76
C GLU A 649 -16.31 -0.97 19.43
N LEU A 650 -16.31 -0.55 20.69
CA LEU A 650 -15.21 -0.71 21.63
C LEU A 650 -15.75 -1.35 22.91
N THR A 651 -15.11 -2.42 23.38
CA THR A 651 -15.49 -3.09 24.64
C THR A 651 -14.43 -2.92 25.72
N ASP A 652 -14.84 -2.88 26.98
CA ASP A 652 -13.92 -3.00 28.12
C ASP A 652 -13.37 -4.44 28.28
N SER A 653 -12.48 -4.65 29.25
CA SER A 653 -11.91 -5.97 29.54
C SER A 653 -12.94 -7.01 30.01
N ARG A 654 -14.12 -6.60 30.47
CA ARG A 654 -15.23 -7.48 30.86
C ARG A 654 -16.13 -7.85 29.67
N GLY A 655 -15.92 -7.25 28.50
CA GLY A 655 -16.71 -7.50 27.30
C GLY A 655 -17.94 -6.60 27.18
N GLU A 656 -18.06 -5.57 28.01
CA GLU A 656 -19.16 -4.60 27.94
C GLU A 656 -18.85 -3.54 26.88
N ILE A 657 -19.83 -3.18 26.06
CA ILE A 657 -19.68 -2.14 25.03
C ILE A 657 -19.65 -0.77 25.71
N VAL A 658 -18.54 -0.05 25.56
CA VAL A 658 -18.33 1.31 26.13
C VAL A 658 -18.34 2.41 25.06
N TRP A 659 -18.28 2.02 23.78
CA TRP A 659 -18.46 2.92 22.66
C TRP A 659 -19.06 2.16 21.47
N GLN A 660 -20.02 2.78 20.77
CA GLN A 660 -20.69 2.20 19.61
C GLN A 660 -21.10 3.28 18.63
N ALA A 661 -20.66 3.16 17.37
CA ALA A 661 -20.98 4.09 16.30
C ALA A 661 -21.75 3.43 15.15
N THR A 662 -22.73 4.15 14.60
CA THR A 662 -23.33 3.85 13.31
C THR A 662 -22.88 4.91 12.31
N TYR A 663 -22.39 4.47 11.15
CA TYR A 663 -21.88 5.34 10.11
C TYR A 663 -22.83 5.42 8.91
N ARG A 664 -22.87 6.60 8.29
CA ARG A 664 -23.27 6.77 6.90
C ARG A 664 -22.22 6.16 5.98
N SER A 665 -22.59 5.91 4.72
CA SER A 665 -21.74 5.19 3.76
C SER A 665 -20.34 5.77 3.66
N TRP A 666 -20.21 7.10 3.69
CA TRP A 666 -18.93 7.81 3.51
C TRP A 666 -18.27 8.24 4.83
N GLY A 667 -18.59 7.59 5.95
CA GLY A 667 -17.83 7.71 7.20
C GLY A 667 -18.32 8.80 8.15
N SER A 668 -19.34 9.59 7.80
CA SER A 668 -20.00 10.47 8.78
C SER A 668 -20.68 9.61 9.85
N VAL A 669 -20.51 9.98 11.11
CA VAL A 669 -21.21 9.33 12.21
C VAL A 669 -22.70 9.73 12.13
N GLU A 670 -23.56 8.73 11.94
CA GLU A 670 -25.01 8.89 11.98
C GLU A 670 -25.51 8.95 13.42
N GLN A 671 -24.98 8.07 14.28
CA GLN A 671 -25.34 8.00 15.69
C GLN A 671 -24.21 7.38 16.51
N LEU A 672 -23.95 7.95 17.70
CA LEU A 672 -23.19 7.30 18.77
C LEU A 672 -24.21 6.76 19.79
N LEU A 673 -24.45 5.46 19.80
CA LEU A 673 -25.42 4.84 20.72
C LEU A 673 -24.85 4.69 22.13
N VAL A 674 -23.54 4.43 22.22
CA VAL A 674 -22.79 4.35 23.46
C VAL A 674 -21.54 5.22 23.28
N SER A 675 -21.22 6.04 24.29
CA SER A 675 -20.09 6.97 24.27
C SER A 675 -19.58 7.22 25.69
N GLU A 676 -19.33 6.15 26.44
CA GLU A 676 -18.77 6.24 27.80
C GLU A 676 -17.29 6.66 27.78
N VAL A 677 -16.60 6.37 26.69
CA VAL A 677 -15.22 6.80 26.42
C VAL A 677 -15.14 7.55 25.10
N GLU A 678 -14.30 8.59 25.04
CA GLU A 678 -13.99 9.28 23.80
C GLU A 678 -13.21 8.34 22.87
N GLN A 679 -13.58 8.26 21.60
CA GLN A 679 -12.88 7.45 20.59
C GLN A 679 -12.83 8.21 19.27
N ASN A 680 -11.61 8.51 18.79
CA ASN A 680 -11.36 9.39 17.65
C ASN A 680 -11.05 8.65 16.34
N ILE A 681 -10.69 7.37 16.38
CA ILE A 681 -10.45 6.59 15.16
C ILE A 681 -11.76 6.40 14.40
N ARG A 682 -11.70 6.57 13.07
CA ARG A 682 -12.85 6.39 12.14
C ARG A 682 -12.50 5.29 11.15
N PHE A 683 -12.64 5.47 9.84
CA PHE A 683 -12.10 4.48 8.90
C PHE A 683 -10.60 4.24 9.14
N GLN A 684 -10.06 3.13 8.62
CA GLN A 684 -8.65 2.80 8.79
C GLN A 684 -7.74 4.02 8.51
N GLY A 685 -6.88 4.35 9.47
CA GLY A 685 -5.95 5.49 9.40
C GLY A 685 -6.55 6.87 9.64
N GLN A 686 -7.85 6.98 9.92
CA GLN A 686 -8.52 8.26 10.17
C GLN A 686 -8.56 8.63 11.64
N TYR A 687 -8.19 9.87 11.94
CA TYR A 687 -8.36 10.49 13.26
C TYR A 687 -9.36 11.65 13.18
N PHE A 688 -10.41 11.64 13.99
CA PHE A 688 -11.42 12.68 14.02
C PHE A 688 -10.98 13.92 14.79
N ASP A 689 -11.03 15.08 14.15
CA ASP A 689 -10.83 16.38 14.79
C ASP A 689 -12.18 17.07 15.02
N TYR A 690 -12.62 17.14 16.28
CA TYR A 690 -13.88 17.80 16.66
C TYR A 690 -13.95 19.25 16.18
N GLU A 691 -12.86 19.99 16.31
CA GLU A 691 -12.78 21.42 16.05
C GLU A 691 -12.92 21.79 14.56
N SER A 692 -12.58 20.85 13.66
CA SER A 692 -12.73 21.04 12.21
C SER A 692 -13.89 20.22 11.63
N GLY A 693 -14.30 19.14 12.30
CA GLY A 693 -15.22 18.14 11.76
C GLY A 693 -14.60 17.26 10.66
N LEU A 694 -13.31 17.42 10.37
CA LEU A 694 -12.59 16.63 9.37
C LEU A 694 -11.96 15.39 10.01
N HIS A 695 -11.70 14.39 9.16
CA HIS A 695 -10.96 13.19 9.51
C HIS A 695 -9.54 13.32 8.94
N TYR A 696 -8.54 13.33 9.80
CA TYR A 696 -7.14 13.39 9.39
C TYR A 696 -6.64 12.00 8.95
N ASN A 697 -6.17 11.91 7.71
CA ASN A 697 -5.52 10.75 7.11
C ASN A 697 -4.07 11.16 6.77
N THR A 698 -3.11 10.98 7.66
CA THR A 698 -1.65 11.26 7.51
C THR A 698 -1.26 12.44 6.59
N PHE A 699 -1.39 12.34 5.26
CA PHE A 699 -1.07 13.41 4.31
C PHE A 699 -2.23 14.32 3.90
N ARG A 700 -3.49 13.97 4.18
CA ARG A 700 -4.69 14.74 3.78
C ARG A 700 -5.75 14.78 4.88
N CYS A 701 -6.65 15.77 4.80
CA CYS A 701 -7.85 15.82 5.63
C CYS A 701 -9.07 15.44 4.79
N TYR A 702 -9.87 14.49 5.27
CA TYR A 702 -11.06 13.96 4.65
C TYR A 702 -12.31 14.60 5.25
N ASP A 703 -13.21 15.11 4.40
CA ASP A 703 -14.52 15.59 4.79
C ASP A 703 -15.54 14.45 4.63
N PRO A 704 -16.04 13.85 5.73
CA PRO A 704 -16.96 12.72 5.66
C PRO A 704 -18.36 13.10 5.13
N GLU A 705 -18.79 14.36 5.28
CA GLU A 705 -20.11 14.80 4.81
C GLU A 705 -20.19 14.78 3.29
N VAL A 706 -19.14 15.27 2.62
CA VAL A 706 -19.00 15.24 1.15
C VAL A 706 -18.22 14.01 0.63
N GLY A 707 -17.66 13.20 1.53
CA GLY A 707 -16.98 11.94 1.21
C GLY A 707 -15.74 12.08 0.34
N ARG A 708 -14.91 13.10 0.57
CA ARG A 708 -13.72 13.39 -0.25
C ARG A 708 -12.63 14.13 0.53
N PHE A 709 -11.42 14.21 -0.01
CA PHE A 709 -10.34 14.99 0.59
C PHE A 709 -10.49 16.50 0.37
N ALA A 710 -10.05 17.29 1.34
CA ALA A 710 -10.05 18.76 1.32
C ALA A 710 -8.96 19.34 0.40
N THR A 711 -7.94 18.54 0.07
CA THR A 711 -6.79 18.92 -0.77
C THR A 711 -6.56 17.90 -1.87
N GLN A 712 -5.82 18.30 -2.90
CA GLN A 712 -5.40 17.38 -3.96
C GLN A 712 -4.37 16.36 -3.45
N ASP A 713 -4.36 15.20 -4.10
CA ASP A 713 -3.38 14.16 -3.85
C ASP A 713 -1.93 14.65 -4.02
N PRO A 714 -1.09 14.59 -2.97
CA PRO A 714 0.30 15.05 -3.07
C PRO A 714 1.14 14.17 -4.00
N ILE A 715 0.75 12.92 -4.25
CA ILE A 715 1.43 12.05 -5.24
C ILE A 715 0.80 12.15 -6.65
N GLY A 716 -0.16 13.06 -6.85
CA GLY A 716 -0.73 13.37 -8.16
C GLY A 716 -1.41 12.17 -8.83
N LEU A 717 -1.16 11.98 -10.12
CA LEU A 717 -1.81 10.94 -10.93
C LEU A 717 -1.47 9.50 -10.50
N THR A 718 -0.44 9.29 -9.67
CA THR A 718 -0.15 7.98 -9.06
C THR A 718 -1.24 7.58 -8.04
N GLY A 719 -1.87 8.55 -7.37
CA GLY A 719 -3.02 8.33 -6.48
C GLY A 719 -4.35 8.16 -7.24
N GLY A 720 -4.41 8.60 -8.50
CA GLY A 720 -5.57 8.48 -9.39
C GLY A 720 -5.83 9.75 -10.20
N ILE A 721 -6.73 9.66 -11.19
CA ILE A 721 -7.06 10.79 -12.08
C ILE A 721 -8.04 11.80 -11.48
N HIS A 722 -8.68 11.45 -10.36
CA HIS A 722 -9.50 12.35 -9.55
C HIS A 722 -8.78 12.63 -8.23
N LEU A 723 -8.09 13.78 -8.16
CA LEU A 723 -7.14 14.10 -7.08
C LEU A 723 -7.76 14.33 -5.69
N TYR A 724 -9.08 14.43 -5.56
CA TYR A 724 -9.77 14.57 -4.27
C TYR A 724 -10.45 13.26 -3.81
N GLN A 725 -10.28 12.16 -4.55
CA GLN A 725 -11.03 10.93 -4.32
C GLN A 725 -10.53 10.24 -3.06
N TYR A 726 -11.46 9.81 -2.19
CA TYR A 726 -11.13 8.90 -1.10
C TYR A 726 -11.06 7.46 -1.58
N ALA A 727 -12.11 6.97 -2.23
CA ALA A 727 -12.21 5.59 -2.70
C ALA A 727 -13.22 5.49 -3.86
N LEU A 728 -13.21 4.36 -4.58
CA LEU A 728 -14.28 4.00 -5.52
C LEU A 728 -15.62 3.74 -4.80
N ASN A 729 -15.55 2.96 -3.71
CA ASN A 729 -16.61 2.81 -2.73
C ASN A 729 -15.99 2.56 -1.34
N PRO A 730 -16.61 3.09 -0.27
CA PRO A 730 -16.06 2.98 1.08
C PRO A 730 -16.33 1.64 1.76
N SER A 731 -17.08 0.72 1.12
CA SER A 731 -17.40 -0.61 1.67
C SER A 731 -16.36 -1.68 1.35
N ALA A 732 -15.51 -1.44 0.34
CA ALA A 732 -14.45 -2.35 -0.08
C ALA A 732 -13.04 -1.74 -0.05
N TYR A 733 -12.93 -0.41 0.06
CA TYR A 733 -11.64 0.28 -0.06
C TYR A 733 -11.41 1.27 1.08
N VAL A 734 -10.13 1.45 1.42
CA VAL A 734 -9.64 2.40 2.43
C VAL A 734 -8.41 3.15 1.90
N ASP A 735 -8.19 4.37 2.36
CA ASP A 735 -6.98 5.17 2.09
C ASP A 735 -6.39 5.70 3.42
N PRO A 736 -5.68 4.85 4.19
CA PRO A 736 -5.20 5.24 5.53
C PRO A 736 -4.20 6.40 5.53
N LEU A 737 -3.45 6.53 4.43
CA LEU A 737 -2.43 7.56 4.28
C LEU A 737 -2.98 8.85 3.67
N GLY A 738 -4.11 8.80 2.98
CA GLY A 738 -4.54 9.89 2.14
C GLY A 738 -3.61 10.04 0.92
N LEU A 739 -3.26 8.94 0.24
CA LEU A 739 -2.43 8.94 -0.98
C LEU A 739 -3.00 8.06 -2.10
N SER A 740 -3.56 6.92 -1.76
CA SER A 740 -4.19 6.02 -2.73
C SER A 740 -5.01 4.98 -1.99
N PHE A 741 -6.20 4.68 -2.49
CA PHE A 741 -7.05 3.68 -1.88
C PHE A 741 -6.66 2.26 -2.31
N GLY A 742 -6.79 1.33 -1.37
CA GLY A 742 -6.61 -0.11 -1.60
C GLY A 742 -7.72 -0.91 -0.90
N SER A 743 -7.74 -2.23 -1.09
CA SER A 743 -8.81 -3.10 -0.55
C SER A 743 -8.81 -3.27 0.99
N GLY A 744 -7.98 -2.51 1.71
CA GLY A 744 -7.80 -2.60 3.17
C GLY A 744 -7.10 -3.87 3.66
N LYS A 745 -6.89 -4.84 2.77
CA LYS A 745 -5.92 -5.93 2.90
C LYS A 745 -4.61 -5.40 2.33
N GLY A 746 -3.50 -5.52 3.07
CA GLY A 746 -2.21 -4.91 2.71
C GLY A 746 -1.83 -5.10 1.22
N THR A 747 -1.32 -4.04 0.59
CA THR A 747 -0.80 -4.05 -0.79
C THR A 747 0.69 -4.42 -0.79
N HIS A 748 1.20 -5.02 -1.88
CA HIS A 748 2.63 -5.35 -2.00
C HIS A 748 3.32 -4.49 -3.09
N ASN A 749 4.21 -3.55 -2.77
CA ASN A 749 4.92 -2.72 -3.75
C ASN A 749 6.20 -3.37 -4.31
N ALA A 750 6.68 -2.88 -5.47
CA ALA A 750 8.00 -3.12 -6.01
C ALA A 750 8.48 -1.98 -6.94
N ILE A 751 9.72 -1.54 -6.80
CA ILE A 751 10.41 -0.57 -7.67
C ILE A 751 11.08 -1.34 -8.81
N ALA A 752 11.23 -0.79 -10.01
CA ALA A 752 12.07 -1.40 -11.03
C ALA A 752 12.80 -0.38 -11.90
N THR A 753 14.00 -0.75 -12.33
CA THR A 753 14.91 0.08 -13.12
C THR A 753 15.55 -0.76 -14.24
N LEU A 754 15.33 -0.37 -15.49
CA LEU A 754 15.99 -0.92 -16.68
C LEU A 754 17.20 -0.07 -17.03
N TYR A 755 18.37 -0.68 -17.08
CA TYR A 755 19.64 -0.08 -17.46
C TYR A 755 20.04 -0.50 -18.87
N ASP A 756 20.66 0.40 -19.64
CA ASP A 756 21.36 0.04 -20.87
C ASP A 756 22.66 -0.73 -20.59
N SER A 757 23.26 -1.28 -21.64
CA SER A 757 24.57 -1.97 -21.57
C SER A 757 25.74 -1.13 -21.04
N SER A 758 25.59 0.20 -20.94
CA SER A 758 26.58 1.12 -20.37
C SER A 758 26.26 1.54 -18.93
N GLY A 759 25.19 1.00 -18.34
CA GLY A 759 24.74 1.29 -16.98
C GLY A 759 23.90 2.56 -16.84
N ASN A 760 23.47 3.21 -17.94
CA ASN A 760 22.55 4.35 -17.85
C ASN A 760 21.11 3.86 -17.67
N VAL A 761 20.31 4.57 -16.86
CA VAL A 761 18.88 4.26 -16.68
C VAL A 761 18.11 4.56 -17.96
N LYS A 762 17.51 3.53 -18.57
CA LYS A 762 16.55 3.65 -19.68
C LYS A 762 15.12 3.88 -19.20
N ALA A 763 14.72 3.23 -18.10
CA ALA A 763 13.39 3.38 -17.51
C ALA A 763 13.44 3.06 -16.01
N THR A 764 12.67 3.76 -15.18
CA THR A 764 12.53 3.47 -13.73
C THR A 764 11.15 3.83 -13.22
N GLY A 765 10.64 3.14 -12.20
CA GLY A 765 9.31 3.41 -11.64
C GLY A 765 8.96 2.58 -10.40
N ILE A 766 7.76 2.80 -9.85
CA ILE A 766 7.18 2.02 -8.76
C ILE A 766 5.93 1.29 -9.28
N TRP A 767 5.83 0.01 -8.95
CA TRP A 767 4.74 -0.88 -9.28
C TRP A 767 4.14 -1.46 -7.97
N GLN A 768 2.85 -1.80 -7.93
CA GLN A 768 2.15 -2.27 -6.73
C GLN A 768 1.25 -3.48 -7.05
N SER A 769 1.22 -4.47 -6.16
CA SER A 769 0.40 -5.68 -6.28
C SER A 769 -1.04 -5.38 -5.90
N GLY A 770 -1.97 -6.17 -6.45
CA GLY A 770 -3.39 -5.91 -6.31
C GLY A 770 -3.86 -4.65 -7.05
N ASN A 771 -2.93 -3.82 -7.52
CA ASN A 771 -3.17 -2.80 -8.53
C ASN A 771 -2.82 -3.38 -9.90
N MET A 772 -3.63 -3.05 -10.89
CA MET A 772 -3.33 -3.28 -12.30
C MET A 772 -2.02 -2.61 -12.72
N THR A 773 -1.21 -3.28 -13.55
CA THR A 773 -0.05 -2.67 -14.24
C THR A 773 -0.44 -1.35 -14.95
N PRO A 774 0.37 -0.31 -15.14
CA PRO A 774 0.08 0.77 -16.07
C PRO A 774 -0.46 0.33 -17.44
N ASP A 775 -0.06 -0.81 -18.00
CA ASP A 775 -0.63 -1.39 -19.22
C ASP A 775 -2.05 -1.92 -19.01
N GLU A 776 -2.37 -2.52 -17.84
CA GLU A 776 -3.66 -3.06 -17.31
C GLU A 776 -4.59 -1.96 -16.81
N ALA A 777 -4.03 -0.96 -16.16
CA ALA A 777 -4.65 0.27 -15.72
C ALA A 777 -4.93 1.13 -16.92
N ALA A 778 -4.02 1.17 -17.89
CA ALA A 778 -4.31 1.71 -19.19
C ALA A 778 -5.26 0.80 -19.96
N LEU A 779 -5.26 -0.53 -19.74
CA LEU A 779 -6.25 -1.44 -20.32
C LEU A 779 -7.67 -1.10 -19.88
N GLY A 780 -7.88 -0.70 -18.63
CA GLY A 780 -9.25 -0.82 -18.16
C GLY A 780 -9.54 -0.74 -16.70
N PHE A 781 -9.10 -1.79 -16.04
CA PHE A 781 -10.03 -2.67 -15.36
C PHE A 781 -10.08 -2.42 -13.85
N PRO A 782 -11.08 -1.71 -13.31
CA PRO A 782 -11.05 -1.30 -11.89
C PRO A 782 -10.98 -2.48 -10.90
N LYS A 783 -11.26 -3.71 -11.35
CA LYS A 783 -11.00 -4.96 -10.62
C LYS A 783 -10.59 -6.02 -11.63
N SER A 784 -9.49 -6.72 -11.39
CA SER A 784 -9.25 -8.01 -12.01
C SER A 784 -8.61 -8.90 -10.95
N THR A 785 -9.06 -10.15 -10.86
CA THR A 785 -8.32 -11.20 -10.13
C THR A 785 -7.05 -11.63 -10.88
N LEU A 786 -6.67 -10.93 -11.97
CA LEU A 786 -5.26 -10.64 -12.23
C LEU A 786 -4.72 -9.66 -11.18
N ALA A 787 -4.85 -10.00 -9.91
CA ALA A 787 -3.85 -9.62 -8.93
C ALA A 787 -2.55 -10.30 -9.41
N THR A 788 -1.92 -9.71 -10.43
CA THR A 788 -0.60 -10.09 -10.84
C THR A 788 0.30 -9.50 -9.79
N HIS A 789 1.06 -10.40 -9.19
CA HIS A 789 2.24 -10.03 -8.46
C HIS A 789 3.05 -9.01 -9.28
N THR A 790 3.59 -8.01 -8.59
CA THR A 790 4.20 -6.80 -9.14
C THR A 790 5.26 -7.06 -10.23
N GLU A 791 5.92 -8.20 -10.18
CA GLU A 791 7.03 -8.66 -11.02
C GLU A 791 6.59 -9.19 -12.39
N ALA A 792 5.46 -9.90 -12.44
CA ALA A 792 4.85 -10.35 -13.70
C ALA A 792 4.44 -9.14 -14.56
N ARG A 793 4.23 -8.03 -13.89
CA ARG A 793 3.77 -6.75 -14.37
C ARG A 793 4.93 -5.90 -14.92
N ILE A 794 5.99 -5.75 -14.14
CA ILE A 794 7.22 -5.07 -14.55
C ILE A 794 7.84 -5.69 -15.79
N THR A 795 7.92 -7.02 -15.82
CA THR A 795 8.50 -7.75 -16.97
C THR A 795 7.70 -7.52 -18.25
N ARG A 796 6.38 -7.47 -18.20
CA ARG A 796 5.59 -7.24 -19.42
C ARG A 796 5.78 -5.84 -20.01
N GLU A 797 5.81 -4.80 -19.18
CA GLU A 797 5.86 -3.40 -19.63
C GLU A 797 7.23 -2.94 -20.13
N LEU A 798 8.30 -3.49 -19.55
CA LEU A 798 9.67 -3.12 -19.93
C LEU A 798 10.19 -3.97 -21.10
N SER A 799 9.47 -5.02 -21.49
CA SER A 799 9.90 -5.97 -22.53
C SER A 799 10.08 -5.30 -23.91
N PRO A 800 9.20 -4.38 -24.35
CA PRO A 800 9.37 -3.66 -25.62
C PRO A 800 10.57 -2.70 -25.64
N GLN A 801 11.11 -2.34 -24.47
CA GLN A 801 12.20 -1.36 -24.32
C GLN A 801 13.56 -2.04 -24.14
N ALA A 802 13.57 -3.29 -23.67
CA ALA A 802 14.78 -4.04 -23.38
C ALA A 802 15.37 -4.67 -24.65
N VAL A 803 16.68 -4.52 -24.82
CA VAL A 803 17.46 -5.16 -25.88
C VAL A 803 18.56 -6.06 -25.27
N PRO A 804 19.17 -6.96 -26.05
CA PRO A 804 20.25 -7.80 -25.54
C PRO A 804 21.39 -6.97 -24.95
N GLY A 805 21.81 -7.30 -23.73
CA GLY A 805 22.85 -6.57 -22.98
C GLY A 805 22.32 -5.49 -22.03
N ASP A 806 21.02 -5.19 -22.05
CA ASP A 806 20.39 -4.37 -21.00
C ASP A 806 20.25 -5.18 -19.69
N ARG A 807 20.10 -4.47 -18.55
CA ARG A 807 19.89 -5.09 -17.23
C ARG A 807 18.65 -4.51 -16.56
N LEU A 808 17.67 -5.35 -16.27
CA LEU A 808 16.47 -5.01 -15.50
C LEU A 808 16.64 -5.38 -14.04
N VAL A 809 16.62 -4.40 -13.14
CA VAL A 809 16.60 -4.62 -11.68
C VAL A 809 15.19 -4.34 -11.16
N ILE A 810 14.66 -5.22 -10.33
CA ILE A 810 13.35 -5.09 -9.69
C ILE A 810 13.54 -5.22 -8.19
N GLU A 811 12.96 -4.34 -7.38
CA GLU A 811 13.06 -4.30 -5.92
C GLU A 811 11.65 -4.40 -5.30
N GLY A 812 11.19 -5.59 -4.92
CA GLY A 812 9.88 -5.79 -4.29
C GLY A 812 9.89 -5.93 -2.77
N GLU A 813 8.71 -5.82 -2.18
CA GLU A 813 8.52 -5.93 -0.73
C GLU A 813 8.55 -7.38 -0.23
N TYR A 814 8.43 -8.37 -1.12
CA TYR A 814 8.29 -9.78 -0.77
C TYR A 814 9.00 -10.69 -1.78
N PRO A 815 9.29 -11.94 -1.41
CA PRO A 815 9.89 -12.90 -2.33
C PRO A 815 9.06 -13.10 -3.61
N PRO A 816 9.72 -13.21 -4.78
CA PRO A 816 8.98 -13.39 -6.01
C PRO A 816 8.45 -14.81 -6.05
N CYS A 817 7.13 -14.95 -6.22
CA CYS A 817 6.52 -16.27 -6.34
C CYS A 817 6.98 -16.96 -7.63
N ASN A 818 6.75 -18.25 -7.76
CA ASN A 818 7.21 -19.00 -8.93
C ASN A 818 6.56 -18.53 -10.25
N SER A 819 5.35 -17.96 -10.19
CA SER A 819 4.73 -17.27 -11.34
C SER A 819 5.55 -16.05 -11.77
N CYS A 820 6.00 -15.21 -10.83
CA CYS A 820 6.88 -14.07 -11.08
C CYS A 820 8.22 -14.48 -11.67
N LYS A 821 8.85 -15.49 -11.05
CA LYS A 821 10.10 -16.07 -11.52
C LYS A 821 9.98 -16.58 -12.96
N GLY A 822 8.90 -17.28 -13.27
CA GLY A 822 8.59 -17.73 -14.64
C GLY A 822 8.48 -16.58 -15.65
N LYS A 823 7.87 -15.46 -15.26
CA LYS A 823 7.72 -14.26 -16.13
C LYS A 823 9.03 -13.51 -16.33
N MET A 824 9.84 -13.37 -15.30
CA MET A 824 11.19 -12.78 -15.40
C MET A 824 12.14 -13.65 -16.22
N ASN A 825 12.05 -14.98 -16.10
CA ASN A 825 12.78 -15.90 -16.99
C ASN A 825 12.34 -15.77 -18.45
N ALA A 826 11.03 -15.63 -18.69
CA ALA A 826 10.50 -15.42 -20.04
C ALA A 826 10.97 -14.09 -20.65
N PHE A 827 11.01 -13.01 -19.86
CA PHE A 827 11.55 -11.71 -20.26
C PHE A 827 12.99 -11.79 -20.72
N LYS A 828 13.86 -12.41 -19.91
CA LYS A 828 15.27 -12.64 -20.27
C LYS A 828 15.37 -13.46 -21.55
N GLY A 829 14.54 -14.50 -21.69
CA GLY A 829 14.50 -15.33 -22.88
C GLY A 829 14.03 -14.61 -24.14
N SER A 830 13.10 -13.65 -24.04
CA SER A 830 12.55 -12.93 -25.20
C SER A 830 13.33 -11.68 -25.59
N THR A 831 13.98 -11.01 -24.64
CA THR A 831 14.68 -9.73 -24.85
C THR A 831 16.20 -9.86 -24.88
N GLY A 832 16.75 -10.92 -24.26
CA GLY A 832 18.19 -11.06 -24.05
C GLY A 832 18.76 -10.14 -22.96
N ALA A 833 17.92 -9.38 -22.26
CA ALA A 833 18.31 -8.55 -21.13
C ALA A 833 18.41 -9.39 -19.85
N ASP A 834 19.40 -9.10 -19.01
CA ASP A 834 19.52 -9.71 -17.69
C ASP A 834 18.43 -9.17 -16.77
N VAL A 835 17.88 -10.03 -15.91
CA VAL A 835 16.86 -9.63 -14.92
C VAL A 835 17.30 -10.05 -13.55
N GLU A 836 17.28 -9.11 -12.63
CA GLU A 836 17.65 -9.24 -11.23
C GLU A 836 16.46 -8.76 -10.39
N TYR A 837 15.88 -9.63 -9.58
CA TYR A 837 14.83 -9.29 -8.63
C TYR A 837 15.42 -9.27 -7.23
N ARG A 838 15.08 -8.25 -6.47
CA ARG A 838 15.57 -7.90 -5.16
C ARG A 838 14.35 -7.77 -4.27
N TRP A 839 14.38 -8.25 -3.04
CA TRP A 839 13.33 -7.94 -2.09
C TRP A 839 13.90 -7.90 -0.71
N ALA A 840 13.27 -7.09 0.14
CA ALA A 840 13.46 -7.27 1.56
C ALA A 840 12.93 -8.68 1.87
N SER A 841 13.79 -9.59 2.35
CA SER A 841 13.41 -10.89 2.91
C SER A 841 12.17 -10.76 3.81
N GLY A 842 11.44 -11.83 4.14
CA GLY A 842 10.17 -11.83 4.93
C GLY A 842 10.23 -11.26 6.37
N ASP A 843 10.94 -10.16 6.53
CA ASP A 843 12.02 -9.96 7.45
C ASP A 843 12.48 -8.46 7.38
N GLY A 844 12.46 -7.81 6.22
CA GLY A 844 12.70 -6.37 6.12
C GLY A 844 14.17 -5.95 6.14
N THR A 845 15.13 -6.86 5.96
CA THR A 845 16.56 -6.59 6.14
C THR A 845 17.49 -6.91 4.99
N THR A 846 17.69 -8.20 4.68
CA THR A 846 18.49 -8.52 3.52
C THR A 846 17.71 -8.17 2.29
N THR A 847 18.44 -7.61 1.32
CA THR A 847 17.95 -7.62 -0.04
C THR A 847 18.23 -9.02 -0.60
N GLU A 848 17.25 -9.93 -0.49
CA GLU A 848 17.32 -11.22 -1.17
C GLU A 848 17.31 -10.98 -2.68
N VAL A 849 18.22 -11.62 -3.41
CA VAL A 849 18.36 -11.43 -4.85
C VAL A 849 18.10 -12.72 -5.62
N TRP A 850 17.19 -12.67 -6.57
CA TRP A 850 16.87 -13.73 -7.49
C TRP A 850 17.18 -13.27 -8.92
N ASN A 851 18.02 -14.01 -9.63
CA ASN A 851 18.36 -13.70 -11.01
C ASN A 851 17.58 -14.59 -11.98
N ALA A 852 17.08 -13.99 -13.06
CA ALA A 852 16.43 -14.72 -14.13
C ALA A 852 17.43 -15.63 -14.85
N LYS A 853 17.01 -16.87 -15.05
CA LYS A 853 17.74 -17.91 -15.77
C LYS A 853 17.32 -17.88 -17.22
N SER A 854 18.29 -17.83 -18.13
CA SER A 854 18.04 -18.08 -19.55
C SER A 854 17.55 -19.51 -19.74
N LYS A 855 16.52 -19.73 -20.57
CA LYS A 855 16.24 -21.08 -21.08
C LYS A 855 17.57 -21.62 -21.63
N ARG A 856 18.03 -22.78 -21.17
CA ARG A 856 19.08 -23.51 -21.89
C ARG A 856 18.57 -23.65 -23.31
N THR A 857 19.15 -22.91 -24.25
CA THR A 857 19.08 -23.29 -25.65
C THR A 857 19.52 -24.74 -25.70
N GLN A 858 18.64 -25.62 -26.15
CA GLN A 858 19.05 -26.94 -26.59
C GLN A 858 20.26 -26.72 -27.49
N LYS A 859 21.44 -27.18 -27.04
CA LYS A 859 22.50 -27.48 -27.98
C LYS A 859 21.89 -28.48 -28.93
N ILE A 860 21.60 -28.03 -30.15
CA ILE A 860 21.41 -28.94 -31.27
C ILE A 860 22.74 -29.69 -31.35
N SER A 861 22.74 -30.93 -30.89
CA SER A 861 23.85 -31.84 -31.08
C SER A 861 23.99 -32.03 -32.59
N GLY A 862 25.08 -31.54 -33.14
CA GLY A 862 25.47 -31.87 -34.50
C GLY A 862 25.64 -33.38 -34.63
N SER A 863 24.82 -33.97 -35.49
CA SER A 863 25.15 -35.21 -36.19
C SER A 863 25.21 -34.84 -37.67
N GLY A 864 26.42 -34.78 -38.22
CA GLY A 864 26.64 -34.61 -39.64
C GLY A 864 26.27 -35.85 -40.43
N CYS A 865 25.89 -35.65 -41.69
CA CYS A 865 26.50 -36.22 -42.91
C CYS A 865 25.46 -36.32 -44.03
N GLY A 866 25.89 -36.02 -45.26
CA GLY A 866 25.28 -36.52 -46.49
C GLY A 866 24.24 -35.61 -47.11
#